data_AF-A0A269PQL5-F1
#
_entry.id   AF-A0A269PQL5-F1
#
_cell.length_a   1.000
_cell.length_b   1.000
_cell.length_c   1.000
_cell.angle_alpha   90.00
_cell.angle_beta   90.00
_cell.angle_gamma   90.00
#
_symmetry.space_group_name_H-M   'P 1'
#
loop_
_entity.id
_entity.type
_entity.pdbx_description
1 polymer ?
#
loop_
_entity_poly.entity_id
_entity_poly.type
_entity_poly.pdbx_seq_one_letter_code
_entity_poly.pdbx_strand_id
1 'polypeptide(L)'
;MFNKHLKSFLIVCTLLNVTLANALQPPTAEQLARYKKNGTLKQKITEANKLSNYKISPNLSHHTKKYINDKLGLQSVVKSIPGHRGLPSTGNVKTFTLLLDFPDAPVPAHQTVDVINNHIYGQGLPERYPVESLTSFYKRSSYEQLNIAGNVIGWYTTPYPRTDITDARTVIKEALTHYESQGHDFSQYDNDGDGYIDYFSVVWTGEVGEWASLWWGWQSSFSDASYTLSGKTLAAFSWQWLSWNNESDDFDPLTLIHETGHGLGLPDFYDYDGSVGPVGGLGGMDMMDGTWGDHGSFSKFALGWIEPKVVASGDNNISLTPSSNTKDALIIMPELTLEKKYSEYFVVQNRDQMGNDKNLPNEGLLIWHINAHTNEYGFINDNSYSNNKLIRLMEADGLEEIEQGLGADATDYYLVGNQFGTTSTPHSESYKNQATGVEIKDISFNNNEIAFNANIAVLPEITFSNITNLQIIDMQQQVDLEISPIENINKVVFYINDILLAEDSTAPFSAVLDTSLVAAGEVTLLVNAYTADNTKNHAKALLLKLPETSEPMIINIGQSKSISALSDALKANSLTPIIVSDLPSLDNSKTPIIFIDHESSSALNEQQLTNLSNFVTSGGHVYYENPQWYWAGDTLNAQMRQFGIETNFAWSQDTSGITGANSSVVHGISYSVPEGSWQTYTELVASTGITSVTPLWQLDEPSLNLAVTNQLGDSKFITSTVRFSDIPASKRQLVMSNYLSHFEQITSPNTPKVNVITTEASQTENSGALSITLKRDFDDGTQTPINVRLEPITAVEGVDYKLISKPMITFGEGHLEAAVFIELINNQIADPDRQLKLIIEGENAGDATEALITIQNEDIPGNVKFAMENISVNENENIIPIKIFQYGDGITPHTLKIKAISDTAIAGVDFEEFDIEYTLAANEYTKSFNLKLINNDTIDIGRNFKLIIESAYKTEDYQDINITIIDDEIRGKIKFNSTTLSVNENIGSFDIGIARAGGSASTIEFTLTTMDGTAISGTDFTQINQSLTFVVGEVKKTITVNITDNLIVNDNKSFKLKLTSDHLINAPQEMMITIINDDMPIVTKPTEPEKSSSGGSFAFILAFFPLMLRRFKS
;
A
#
# COMPACT_ATOMS: atom_id res chain seq x y z
N MET A 1 6.77 32.47 54.05
CA MET A 1 5.86 33.30 53.22
C MET A 1 5.57 32.50 51.97
N PHE A 2 4.34 32.00 51.83
CA PHE A 2 3.84 31.23 50.69
C PHE A 2 2.43 31.79 50.40
N ASN A 3 1.89 31.53 49.20
CA ASN A 3 0.69 32.17 48.61
C ASN A 3 0.84 33.66 48.24
N LYS A 4 1.16 33.93 46.96
CA LYS A 4 0.48 35.01 46.20
C LYS A 4 0.51 34.96 44.66
N HIS A 5 1.05 33.90 44.03
CA HIS A 5 1.02 33.72 42.57
C HIS A 5 0.42 32.36 42.18
N LEU A 6 -0.90 32.20 42.35
CA LEU A 6 -1.66 31.04 41.87
C LEU A 6 -3.12 31.40 41.59
N LYS A 7 -3.35 32.35 40.66
CA LYS A 7 -4.72 32.69 40.18
C LYS A 7 -4.78 33.46 38.84
N SER A 8 -3.82 33.21 37.95
CA SER A 8 -3.74 33.85 36.62
C SER A 8 -3.42 32.84 35.50
N PHE A 9 -3.79 31.58 35.70
CA PHE A 9 -3.56 30.48 34.77
C PHE A 9 -4.88 29.82 34.38
N LEU A 10 -5.74 30.62 33.76
CA LEU A 10 -6.97 30.25 33.02
C LEU A 10 -7.41 31.50 32.25
N ILE A 11 -8.13 31.32 31.13
CA ILE A 11 -8.52 32.40 30.18
C ILE A 11 -7.36 32.92 29.31
N VAL A 12 -6.78 32.03 28.48
CA VAL A 12 -6.33 32.34 27.10
C VAL A 12 -6.75 31.19 26.16
N CYS A 13 -8.02 30.78 26.24
CA CYS A 13 -8.60 29.73 25.38
C CYS A 13 -10.05 30.12 25.01
N THR A 14 -10.23 31.20 24.23
CA THR A 14 -11.51 31.47 23.52
C THR A 14 -11.36 32.63 22.52
N LEU A 15 -12.05 32.50 21.38
CA LEU A 15 -12.46 33.59 20.47
C LEU A 15 -11.37 34.36 19.71
N LEU A 16 -10.73 33.66 18.78
CA LEU A 16 -10.48 34.21 17.43
C LEU A 16 -11.04 33.23 16.37
N ASN A 17 -12.35 32.99 16.40
CA ASN A 17 -13.04 32.28 15.33
C ASN A 17 -13.18 33.21 14.11
N VAL A 18 -12.15 33.27 13.29
CA VAL A 18 -12.26 33.72 11.89
C VAL A 18 -12.42 32.46 11.06
N THR A 19 -13.66 32.12 10.70
CA THR A 19 -13.97 30.97 9.85
C THR A 19 -13.65 31.31 8.40
N LEU A 20 -12.41 31.01 7.98
CA LEU A 20 -12.04 30.97 6.57
C LEU A 20 -12.71 29.77 5.88
N ALA A 21 -12.91 29.84 4.56
CA ALA A 21 -13.61 28.81 3.80
C ALA A 21 -12.64 27.77 3.22
N ASN A 22 -12.90 26.48 3.50
CA ASN A 22 -11.91 25.43 3.31
C ASN A 22 -12.38 24.37 2.28
N ALA A 23 -11.72 24.29 1.12
CA ALA A 23 -11.80 23.11 0.24
C ALA A 23 -11.28 21.85 0.93
N LEU A 24 -11.73 20.68 0.43
CA LEU A 24 -11.99 19.32 0.99
C LEU A 24 -11.45 18.86 2.37
N GLN A 25 -10.86 19.74 3.19
CA GLN A 25 -10.27 19.52 4.52
C GLN A 25 -10.89 18.38 5.32
N PRO A 26 -10.05 17.61 6.04
CA PRO A 26 -10.53 16.50 6.85
C PRO A 26 -11.60 17.01 7.83
N PRO A 27 -12.69 16.26 8.02
CA PRO A 27 -13.85 16.75 8.76
C PRO A 27 -13.40 17.12 10.18
N THR A 28 -13.80 18.31 10.64
CA THR A 28 -13.33 18.87 11.92
C THR A 28 -13.51 17.85 13.06
N ALA A 29 -12.70 17.92 14.11
CA ALA A 29 -12.81 16.98 15.24
C ALA A 29 -14.26 16.83 15.78
N GLU A 30 -15.07 17.88 15.68
CA GLU A 30 -16.51 17.89 16.01
C GLU A 30 -17.39 17.19 14.95
N GLN A 31 -17.13 17.39 13.65
CA GLN A 31 -17.76 16.62 12.56
C GLN A 31 -17.37 15.14 12.63
N LEU A 32 -16.08 14.84 12.77
CA LEU A 32 -15.56 13.48 12.91
C LEU A 32 -16.15 12.77 14.14
N ALA A 33 -16.24 13.43 15.28
CA ALA A 33 -16.92 12.90 16.47
C ALA A 33 -18.43 12.69 16.23
N ARG A 34 -19.10 13.60 15.49
CA ARG A 34 -20.50 13.43 15.06
C ARG A 34 -20.68 12.20 14.16
N TYR A 35 -19.80 12.01 13.18
CA TYR A 35 -19.83 10.89 12.23
C TYR A 35 -19.47 9.55 12.87
N LYS A 36 -18.59 9.54 13.87
CA LYS A 36 -18.31 8.36 14.70
C LYS A 36 -19.51 8.02 15.58
N LYS A 37 -20.15 9.02 16.19
CA LYS A 37 -21.32 8.84 17.09
C LYS A 37 -22.61 8.39 16.39
N ASN A 38 -22.83 8.78 15.14
CA ASN A 38 -24.02 8.39 14.36
C ASN A 38 -23.77 7.23 13.37
N GLY A 39 -22.55 6.70 13.31
CA GLY A 39 -22.16 5.58 12.43
C GLY A 39 -21.92 5.94 10.96
N THR A 40 -22.05 7.20 10.52
CA THR A 40 -21.95 7.55 9.10
C THR A 40 -20.52 7.69 8.57
N LEU A 41 -19.49 7.69 9.43
CA LEU A 41 -18.10 7.95 9.02
C LEU A 41 -17.61 7.03 7.89
N LYS A 42 -17.81 5.72 7.99
CA LYS A 42 -17.33 4.74 6.99
C LYS A 42 -17.94 5.00 5.60
N GLN A 43 -19.21 5.39 5.55
CA GLN A 43 -19.87 5.77 4.30
C GLN A 43 -19.24 7.04 3.72
N LYS A 44 -19.01 8.07 4.53
CA LYS A 44 -18.41 9.33 4.08
C LYS A 44 -16.99 9.15 3.52
N ILE A 45 -16.15 8.35 4.19
CA ILE A 45 -14.82 7.97 3.68
C ILE A 45 -14.95 7.21 2.35
N THR A 46 -15.94 6.33 2.22
CA THR A 46 -16.20 5.58 0.97
C THR A 46 -16.66 6.50 -0.18
N GLU A 47 -17.42 7.56 0.10
CA GLU A 47 -17.77 8.57 -0.92
C GLU A 47 -16.57 9.44 -1.30
N ALA A 48 -15.79 9.91 -0.32
CA ALA A 48 -14.57 10.68 -0.56
C ALA A 48 -13.56 9.92 -1.44
N ASN A 49 -13.38 8.63 -1.18
CA ASN A 49 -12.43 7.78 -1.91
C ASN A 49 -12.78 7.57 -3.40
N LYS A 50 -14.02 7.85 -3.82
CA LYS A 50 -14.41 7.82 -5.24
C LYS A 50 -13.84 8.99 -6.04
N LEU A 51 -13.52 10.10 -5.38
CA LEU A 51 -12.92 11.27 -6.03
C LEU A 51 -11.45 11.01 -6.40
N SER A 52 -10.74 10.23 -5.57
CA SER A 52 -9.31 9.91 -5.70
C SER A 52 -8.34 11.11 -5.54
N ASN A 53 -8.78 12.21 -4.95
CA ASN A 53 -7.96 13.42 -4.74
C ASN A 53 -6.70 13.18 -3.88
N TYR A 54 -6.68 12.14 -3.03
CA TYR A 54 -5.49 11.70 -2.30
C TYR A 54 -4.36 11.12 -3.20
N LYS A 55 -4.60 10.94 -4.52
CA LYS A 55 -3.61 10.40 -5.47
C LYS A 55 -3.01 11.46 -6.37
N ILE A 56 -1.68 11.45 -6.45
CA ILE A 56 -0.96 12.33 -7.38
C ILE A 56 -1.27 11.97 -8.83
N SER A 57 -1.36 12.98 -9.69
CA SER A 57 -1.47 12.75 -11.13
C SER A 57 -0.25 11.98 -11.67
N PRO A 58 -0.43 10.92 -12.48
CA PRO A 58 0.65 10.21 -13.17
C PRO A 58 1.63 11.13 -13.91
N ASN A 59 1.15 12.30 -14.38
CA ASN A 59 1.93 13.28 -15.12
C ASN A 59 2.91 14.06 -14.23
N LEU A 60 2.58 14.32 -12.96
CA LEU A 60 3.52 14.93 -12.02
C LEU A 60 4.57 13.91 -11.55
N SER A 61 4.16 12.64 -11.36
CA SER A 61 5.12 11.54 -11.16
C SER A 61 6.05 11.36 -12.37
N HIS A 62 5.56 11.56 -13.60
CA HIS A 62 6.39 11.56 -14.80
C HIS A 62 7.44 12.70 -14.78
N HIS A 63 7.09 13.92 -14.36
CA HIS A 63 8.03 15.03 -14.28
C HIS A 63 9.19 14.73 -13.31
N THR A 64 8.87 14.29 -12.09
CA THR A 64 9.87 13.96 -11.06
C THR A 64 10.72 12.75 -11.46
N LYS A 65 10.10 11.70 -12.03
CA LYS A 65 10.81 10.54 -12.63
C LYS A 65 11.80 11.01 -13.70
N LYS A 66 11.39 11.87 -14.64
CA LYS A 66 12.26 12.40 -15.69
C LYS A 66 13.46 13.15 -15.11
N TYR A 67 13.21 14.07 -14.18
CA TYR A 67 14.27 14.86 -13.54
C TYR A 67 15.39 14.00 -12.95
N ILE A 68 15.01 12.94 -12.22
CA ILE A 68 15.96 12.01 -11.61
C ILE A 68 16.74 11.22 -12.68
N ASN A 69 16.08 10.77 -13.75
CA ASN A 69 16.76 10.12 -14.88
C ASN A 69 17.79 11.06 -15.55
N ASP A 70 17.43 12.32 -15.75
CA ASP A 70 18.32 13.32 -16.35
C ASP A 70 19.58 13.57 -15.47
N LYS A 71 19.45 13.58 -14.13
CA LYS A 71 20.61 13.65 -13.21
C LYS A 71 21.48 12.38 -13.22
N LEU A 72 20.89 11.21 -13.49
CA LEU A 72 21.62 9.95 -13.70
C LEU A 72 22.24 9.83 -15.10
N GLY A 73 22.14 10.87 -15.95
CA GLY A 73 22.61 10.83 -17.34
C GLY A 73 21.85 9.85 -18.23
N LEU A 74 20.70 9.33 -17.76
CA LEU A 74 19.83 8.45 -18.51
C LEU A 74 19.07 9.29 -19.53
N GLN A 75 19.43 9.20 -20.82
CA GLN A 75 18.61 9.73 -21.91
C GLN A 75 17.27 8.99 -21.99
N SER A 76 16.36 9.42 -21.12
CA SER A 76 15.05 8.84 -20.96
C SER A 76 14.11 9.49 -21.96
N VAL A 77 13.76 8.75 -23.02
CA VAL A 77 12.48 8.97 -23.69
C VAL A 77 11.40 8.39 -22.76
N VAL A 78 11.19 9.05 -21.62
CA VAL A 78 9.94 8.92 -20.89
C VAL A 78 8.89 9.47 -21.86
N LYS A 79 8.14 8.60 -22.53
CA LYS A 79 7.07 9.04 -23.42
C LYS A 79 6.09 9.85 -22.57
N SER A 80 5.85 11.10 -22.96
CA SER A 80 4.72 11.88 -22.44
C SER A 80 3.47 11.01 -22.53
N ILE A 81 2.74 10.84 -21.42
CA ILE A 81 1.53 10.01 -21.39
C ILE A 81 0.54 10.63 -22.41
N PRO A 82 0.15 9.92 -23.48
CA PRO A 82 -0.71 10.51 -24.50
C PRO A 82 -2.11 10.80 -23.94
N GLY A 83 -2.59 12.04 -24.11
CA GLY A 83 -3.86 12.49 -23.52
C GLY A 83 -3.72 12.97 -22.08
N HIS A 84 -2.88 13.99 -21.86
CA HIS A 84 -2.83 14.71 -20.59
C HIS A 84 -4.16 15.46 -20.39
N ARG A 85 -4.94 15.09 -19.38
CA ARG A 85 -6.21 15.76 -19.06
C ARG A 85 -6.10 16.49 -17.71
N GLY A 86 -6.00 17.81 -17.75
CA GLY A 86 -5.85 18.67 -16.57
C GLY A 86 -5.12 19.97 -16.90
N LEU A 87 -5.14 20.94 -15.98
CA LEU A 87 -4.60 22.28 -16.20
C LEU A 87 -3.07 22.27 -16.39
N PRO A 88 -2.50 22.85 -17.46
CA PRO A 88 -1.06 22.94 -17.62
C PRO A 88 -0.40 23.73 -16.48
N SER A 89 0.66 23.17 -15.87
CA SER A 89 1.29 23.75 -14.69
C SER A 89 2.12 25.02 -14.95
N THR A 90 2.37 25.39 -16.20
CA THR A 90 3.16 26.57 -16.58
C THR A 90 2.62 27.22 -17.84
N GLY A 91 3.01 28.48 -18.08
CA GLY A 91 2.58 29.29 -19.21
C GLY A 91 1.45 30.26 -18.87
N ASN A 92 0.73 30.69 -19.89
CA ASN A 92 -0.48 31.50 -19.75
C ASN A 92 -1.67 30.59 -20.02
N VAL A 93 -2.38 30.18 -18.97
CA VAL A 93 -3.54 29.29 -19.09
C VAL A 93 -4.84 30.07 -18.94
N LYS A 94 -5.84 29.66 -19.72
CA LYS A 94 -7.22 30.11 -19.64
C LYS A 94 -8.09 29.05 -19.01
N THR A 95 -8.81 29.41 -17.97
CA THR A 95 -9.92 28.62 -17.42
C THR A 95 -11.20 29.46 -17.48
N PHE A 96 -12.33 28.88 -17.08
CA PHE A 96 -13.53 29.66 -16.77
C PHE A 96 -14.12 29.23 -15.43
N THR A 97 -14.96 30.10 -14.87
CA THR A 97 -15.81 29.79 -13.72
C THR A 97 -17.27 29.91 -14.14
N LEU A 98 -18.03 28.84 -13.99
CA LEU A 98 -19.49 28.82 -14.17
C LEU A 98 -20.16 29.19 -12.84
N LEU A 99 -21.13 30.10 -12.87
CA LEU A 99 -21.91 30.47 -11.69
C LEU A 99 -23.33 29.86 -11.76
N LEU A 100 -23.73 29.11 -10.72
CA LEU A 100 -25.05 28.46 -10.62
C LEU A 100 -25.91 29.04 -9.49
N ASP A 101 -27.08 29.54 -9.85
CA ASP A 101 -28.08 30.14 -8.97
C ASP A 101 -29.35 29.25 -8.93
N PHE A 102 -30.11 29.26 -7.84
CA PHE A 102 -31.26 28.35 -7.67
C PHE A 102 -32.47 29.06 -7.05
N PRO A 103 -33.72 28.72 -7.44
CA PRO A 103 -34.93 29.36 -6.92
C PRO A 103 -35.15 29.27 -5.40
N ASP A 104 -34.56 28.26 -4.75
CA ASP A 104 -34.58 28.03 -3.30
C ASP A 104 -33.36 28.60 -2.57
N ALA A 105 -32.31 28.98 -3.30
CA ALA A 105 -31.08 29.57 -2.78
C ALA A 105 -30.59 30.73 -3.67
N PRO A 106 -31.32 31.86 -3.75
CA PRO A 106 -31.01 32.94 -4.68
C PRO A 106 -29.73 33.69 -4.32
N VAL A 107 -28.96 34.09 -5.34
CA VAL A 107 -27.70 34.84 -5.19
C VAL A 107 -27.87 36.15 -4.38
N PRO A 108 -27.00 36.42 -3.39
CA PRO A 108 -26.96 37.70 -2.68
C PRO A 108 -26.63 38.88 -3.60
N ALA A 109 -27.30 40.01 -3.43
CA ALA A 109 -27.21 41.15 -4.36
C ALA A 109 -25.81 41.80 -4.49
N HIS A 110 -24.89 41.54 -3.55
CA HIS A 110 -23.49 41.98 -3.64
C HIS A 110 -22.59 41.06 -4.46
N GLN A 111 -22.95 39.78 -4.60
CA GLN A 111 -22.18 38.73 -5.27
C GLN A 111 -22.31 38.80 -6.80
N THR A 112 -21.92 39.94 -7.35
CA THR A 112 -21.93 40.21 -8.79
C THR A 112 -20.81 39.45 -9.51
N VAL A 113 -21.01 39.21 -10.81
CA VAL A 113 -20.02 38.58 -11.69
C VAL A 113 -18.67 39.33 -11.64
N ASP A 114 -18.70 40.66 -11.58
CA ASP A 114 -17.48 41.49 -11.51
C ASP A 114 -16.69 41.32 -10.20
N VAL A 115 -17.39 41.16 -9.07
CA VAL A 115 -16.77 40.89 -7.74
C VAL A 115 -16.07 39.53 -7.76
N ILE A 116 -16.79 38.48 -8.17
CA ILE A 116 -16.25 37.12 -8.24
C ILE A 116 -15.10 37.06 -9.26
N ASN A 117 -15.25 37.71 -10.42
CA ASN A 117 -14.19 37.81 -11.41
C ASN A 117 -12.95 38.55 -10.88
N ASN A 118 -13.10 39.57 -10.03
CA ASN A 118 -11.96 40.21 -9.39
C ASN A 118 -11.22 39.26 -8.41
N HIS A 119 -11.96 38.40 -7.71
CA HIS A 119 -11.41 37.44 -6.73
C HIS A 119 -10.85 36.17 -7.38
N ILE A 120 -11.15 35.91 -8.64
CA ILE A 120 -10.57 34.77 -9.39
C ILE A 120 -9.48 35.27 -10.34
N TYR A 121 -9.86 36.05 -11.36
CA TYR A 121 -8.99 36.47 -12.47
C TYR A 121 -8.47 37.92 -12.35
N GLY A 122 -8.86 38.64 -11.31
CA GLY A 122 -8.46 40.02 -11.06
C GLY A 122 -7.36 40.16 -10.01
N GLN A 123 -7.31 41.35 -9.39
CA GLN A 123 -6.31 41.69 -8.36
C GLN A 123 -6.78 41.33 -6.94
N GLY A 124 -8.03 40.90 -6.76
CA GLY A 124 -8.57 40.54 -5.47
C GLY A 124 -8.87 41.73 -4.56
N LEU A 125 -8.98 41.43 -3.27
CA LEU A 125 -9.08 42.39 -2.17
C LEU A 125 -7.75 42.40 -1.37
N PRO A 126 -6.96 43.50 -1.37
CA PRO A 126 -5.65 43.54 -0.70
C PRO A 126 -5.66 43.14 0.78
N GLU A 127 -6.76 43.36 1.49
CA GLU A 127 -6.99 42.94 2.87
C GLU A 127 -7.02 41.41 3.06
N ARG A 128 -7.32 40.64 2.01
CA ARG A 128 -7.28 39.16 1.99
C ARG A 128 -5.91 38.58 1.61
N TYR A 129 -4.90 39.43 1.41
CA TYR A 129 -3.54 38.96 1.09
C TYR A 129 -3.00 37.98 2.17
N PRO A 130 -2.54 36.77 1.78
CA PRO A 130 -2.08 36.41 0.43
C PRO A 130 -3.02 35.51 -0.39
N VAL A 131 -4.31 35.50 -0.10
CA VAL A 131 -5.34 34.75 -0.85
C VAL A 131 -6.36 35.71 -1.46
N GLU A 132 -5.87 36.87 -1.94
CA GLU A 132 -6.71 37.93 -2.49
C GLU A 132 -7.35 37.54 -3.83
N SER A 133 -6.64 36.81 -4.69
CA SER A 133 -7.21 36.15 -5.87
C SER A 133 -6.46 34.89 -6.29
N LEU A 134 -7.14 33.99 -7.00
CA LEU A 134 -6.55 32.77 -7.59
C LEU A 134 -5.33 33.11 -8.46
N THR A 135 -5.47 34.08 -9.37
CA THR A 135 -4.37 34.56 -10.23
C THR A 135 -3.18 35.09 -9.41
N SER A 136 -3.42 35.92 -8.38
CA SER A 136 -2.36 36.49 -7.55
C SER A 136 -1.61 35.43 -6.74
N PHE A 137 -2.34 34.45 -6.17
CA PHE A 137 -1.76 33.34 -5.41
C PHE A 137 -0.85 32.47 -6.28
N TYR A 138 -1.36 31.96 -7.41
CA TYR A 138 -0.60 31.05 -8.28
C TYR A 138 0.56 31.74 -8.99
N LYS A 139 0.41 33.02 -9.35
CA LYS A 139 1.50 33.80 -9.93
C LYS A 139 2.66 34.00 -8.96
N ARG A 140 2.39 34.16 -7.64
CA ARG A 140 3.44 34.14 -6.60
C ARG A 140 4.04 32.75 -6.44
N SER A 141 3.20 31.74 -6.19
CA SER A 141 3.63 30.37 -5.87
C SER A 141 4.57 29.80 -6.94
N SER A 142 4.24 30.05 -8.21
CA SER A 142 4.97 29.59 -9.39
C SER A 142 6.15 30.47 -9.82
N TYR A 143 6.49 31.55 -9.11
CA TYR A 143 7.53 32.51 -9.51
C TYR A 143 7.28 33.11 -10.91
N GLU A 144 6.05 33.58 -11.15
CA GLU A 144 5.52 34.07 -12.44
C GLU A 144 5.51 33.04 -13.59
N GLN A 145 5.76 31.75 -13.35
CA GLN A 145 5.78 30.73 -14.40
C GLN A 145 4.39 30.21 -14.78
N LEU A 146 3.40 30.33 -13.90
CA LEU A 146 1.99 30.08 -14.18
C LEU A 146 1.20 31.39 -14.06
N ASN A 147 0.55 31.78 -15.14
CA ASN A 147 -0.37 32.90 -15.19
C ASN A 147 -1.77 32.40 -15.56
N ILE A 148 -2.62 32.19 -14.54
CA ILE A 148 -4.02 31.79 -14.72
C ILE A 148 -4.84 33.04 -15.05
N ALA A 149 -5.52 33.01 -16.20
CA ALA A 149 -6.50 34.00 -16.62
C ALA A 149 -7.81 33.29 -17.02
N GLY A 150 -8.86 34.04 -17.33
CA GLY A 150 -10.13 33.41 -17.67
C GLY A 150 -11.32 34.36 -17.72
N ASN A 151 -12.50 33.77 -17.61
CA ASN A 151 -13.78 34.47 -17.54
C ASN A 151 -14.66 33.84 -16.47
N VAL A 152 -15.31 34.67 -15.65
CA VAL A 152 -16.49 34.22 -14.90
C VAL A 152 -17.71 34.33 -15.82
N ILE A 153 -18.28 33.19 -16.17
CA ILE A 153 -19.52 33.06 -16.94
C ILE A 153 -20.68 33.21 -15.95
N GLY A 154 -21.65 34.06 -16.28
CA GLY A 154 -22.59 34.63 -15.31
C GLY A 154 -23.54 33.63 -14.63
N TRP A 155 -24.37 34.18 -13.74
CA TRP A 155 -25.36 33.42 -12.99
C TRP A 155 -26.40 32.75 -13.89
N TYR A 156 -26.33 31.42 -13.97
CA TYR A 156 -27.38 30.59 -14.53
C TYR A 156 -28.36 30.17 -13.42
N THR A 157 -29.53 30.80 -13.37
CA THR A 157 -30.62 30.40 -12.48
C THR A 157 -31.31 29.15 -13.03
N THR A 158 -31.30 28.04 -12.28
CA THR A 158 -32.02 26.82 -12.67
C THR A 158 -33.54 26.99 -12.66
N PRO A 159 -34.29 26.22 -13.47
CA PRO A 159 -35.76 26.20 -13.41
C PRO A 159 -36.33 25.34 -12.26
N TYR A 160 -35.47 24.68 -11.47
CA TYR A 160 -35.80 23.76 -10.37
C TYR A 160 -34.90 24.01 -9.13
N PRO A 161 -35.36 23.70 -7.90
CA PRO A 161 -34.58 23.91 -6.67
C PRO A 161 -33.37 22.97 -6.54
N ARG A 162 -32.45 23.29 -5.62
CA ARG A 162 -31.26 22.45 -5.30
C ARG A 162 -31.61 21.04 -4.86
N THR A 163 -32.79 20.84 -4.26
CA THR A 163 -33.28 19.53 -3.80
C THR A 163 -33.43 18.49 -4.92
N ASP A 164 -33.58 18.94 -6.15
CA ASP A 164 -33.91 18.09 -7.30
C ASP A 164 -32.64 17.60 -8.03
N ILE A 165 -31.46 18.05 -7.60
CA ILE A 165 -30.17 17.75 -8.21
C ILE A 165 -29.50 16.56 -7.49
N THR A 166 -29.30 15.47 -8.22
CA THR A 166 -28.60 14.26 -7.75
C THR A 166 -27.17 14.12 -8.28
N ASP A 167 -26.83 14.79 -9.40
CA ASP A 167 -25.49 14.84 -9.97
C ASP A 167 -25.20 16.24 -10.54
N ALA A 168 -24.10 16.84 -10.07
CA ALA A 168 -23.58 18.13 -10.53
C ALA A 168 -23.37 18.18 -12.05
N ARG A 169 -22.94 17.08 -12.68
CA ARG A 169 -22.63 17.06 -14.12
C ARG A 169 -23.87 17.29 -14.99
N THR A 170 -25.07 17.03 -14.47
CA THR A 170 -26.33 17.29 -15.19
C THR A 170 -26.61 18.79 -15.30
N VAL A 171 -26.62 19.52 -14.18
CA VAL A 171 -26.83 20.99 -14.18
C VAL A 171 -25.70 21.75 -14.87
N ILE A 172 -24.46 21.23 -14.79
CA ILE A 172 -23.32 21.79 -15.55
C ILE A 172 -23.56 21.70 -17.05
N LYS A 173 -24.00 20.54 -17.59
CA LYS A 173 -24.33 20.41 -19.02
C LYS A 173 -25.46 21.35 -19.43
N GLU A 174 -26.48 21.51 -18.60
CA GLU A 174 -27.61 22.43 -18.87
C GLU A 174 -27.13 23.88 -19.02
N ALA A 175 -26.36 24.38 -18.04
CA ALA A 175 -25.88 25.76 -18.00
C ALA A 175 -24.82 26.06 -19.07
N LEU A 176 -23.88 25.14 -19.34
CA LEU A 176 -22.86 25.35 -20.38
C LEU A 176 -23.47 25.32 -21.79
N THR A 177 -24.42 24.42 -22.05
CA THR A 177 -25.18 24.40 -23.33
C THR A 177 -25.97 25.69 -23.50
N HIS A 178 -26.53 26.25 -22.42
CA HIS A 178 -27.15 27.57 -22.46
C HIS A 178 -26.16 28.65 -22.90
N TYR A 179 -24.97 28.76 -22.28
CA TYR A 179 -24.01 29.79 -22.64
C TYR A 179 -23.39 29.63 -24.05
N GLU A 180 -23.19 28.40 -24.52
CA GLU A 180 -22.83 28.17 -25.92
C GLU A 180 -23.95 28.66 -26.87
N SER A 181 -25.23 28.43 -26.54
CA SER A 181 -26.35 28.94 -27.34
C SER A 181 -26.42 30.47 -27.40
N GLN A 182 -25.81 31.17 -26.43
CA GLN A 182 -25.65 32.63 -26.44
C GLN A 182 -24.38 33.11 -27.18
N GLY A 183 -23.57 32.18 -27.70
CA GLY A 183 -22.37 32.47 -28.47
C GLY A 183 -21.07 32.54 -27.65
N HIS A 184 -21.03 31.94 -26.45
CA HIS A 184 -19.78 31.80 -25.70
C HIS A 184 -18.88 30.75 -26.35
N ASP A 185 -17.68 31.15 -26.77
CA ASP A 185 -16.67 30.26 -27.34
C ASP A 185 -15.91 29.53 -26.23
N PHE A 186 -16.14 28.23 -26.10
CA PHE A 186 -15.45 27.37 -25.14
C PHE A 186 -14.13 26.79 -25.67
N SER A 187 -13.84 26.92 -26.97
CA SER A 187 -12.62 26.36 -27.56
C SER A 187 -11.34 27.07 -27.12
N GLN A 188 -11.47 28.24 -26.48
CA GLN A 188 -10.37 29.03 -25.93
C GLN A 188 -9.81 28.53 -24.58
N TYR A 189 -10.41 27.48 -23.99
CA TYR A 189 -9.99 26.87 -22.72
C TYR A 189 -9.35 25.48 -22.91
N ASP A 190 -9.05 25.14 -24.16
CA ASP A 190 -8.09 24.12 -24.58
C ASP A 190 -6.75 24.84 -24.73
N ASN A 191 -5.83 24.64 -23.79
CA ASN A 191 -4.60 25.44 -23.69
C ASN A 191 -3.39 24.83 -24.39
N ASP A 192 -3.35 23.51 -24.61
CA ASP A 192 -2.26 22.82 -25.30
C ASP A 192 -2.61 22.34 -26.72
N GLY A 193 -3.90 22.30 -27.07
CA GLY A 193 -4.44 21.97 -28.38
C GLY A 193 -4.91 20.52 -28.54
N ASP A 194 -4.94 19.70 -27.49
CA ASP A 194 -5.23 18.27 -27.60
C ASP A 194 -6.69 17.90 -27.95
N GLY A 195 -7.63 18.85 -27.76
CA GLY A 195 -9.06 18.65 -27.99
C GLY A 195 -9.93 18.72 -26.73
N TYR A 196 -9.34 18.84 -25.55
CA TYR A 196 -10.06 18.96 -24.29
C TYR A 196 -10.04 20.39 -23.73
N ILE A 197 -11.07 20.73 -22.96
CA ILE A 197 -11.10 21.89 -22.07
C ILE A 197 -10.48 21.45 -20.74
N ASP A 198 -9.30 21.98 -20.44
CA ASP A 198 -8.39 21.43 -19.41
C ASP A 198 -9.03 21.36 -18.02
N TYR A 199 -9.55 22.50 -17.57
CA TYR A 199 -10.10 22.70 -16.23
C TYR A 199 -11.04 23.91 -16.21
N PHE A 200 -12.14 23.77 -15.48
CA PHE A 200 -13.04 24.87 -15.14
C PHE A 200 -13.55 24.72 -13.70
N SER A 201 -13.96 25.81 -13.08
CA SER A 201 -14.58 25.80 -11.75
C SER A 201 -16.08 26.09 -11.82
N VAL A 202 -16.83 25.58 -10.85
CA VAL A 202 -18.28 25.78 -10.73
C VAL A 202 -18.59 26.28 -9.33
N VAL A 203 -19.10 27.50 -9.24
CA VAL A 203 -19.46 28.17 -7.99
C VAL A 203 -20.97 28.25 -7.87
N TRP A 204 -21.54 27.72 -6.78
CA TRP A 204 -22.98 27.59 -6.57
C TRP A 204 -23.48 28.28 -5.30
N THR A 205 -24.73 28.75 -5.29
CA THR A 205 -25.34 29.47 -4.16
C THR A 205 -25.98 28.56 -3.10
N GLY A 206 -26.08 29.04 -1.86
CA GLY A 206 -26.83 28.42 -0.76
C GLY A 206 -25.99 27.57 0.21
N GLU A 207 -26.65 26.92 1.16
CA GLU A 207 -26.00 26.20 2.27
C GLU A 207 -24.97 25.16 1.83
N VAL A 208 -23.88 25.07 2.58
CA VAL A 208 -22.81 24.06 2.43
C VAL A 208 -23.28 22.74 3.05
N GLY A 209 -23.00 21.64 2.35
CA GLY A 209 -23.34 20.29 2.80
C GLY A 209 -22.44 19.75 3.92
N GLU A 210 -22.71 18.50 4.33
CA GLU A 210 -21.78 17.74 5.18
C GLU A 210 -20.57 17.26 4.37
N TRP A 211 -19.41 17.03 5.00
CA TRP A 211 -18.19 16.53 4.34
C TRP A 211 -18.44 15.26 3.52
N ALA A 212 -17.83 15.14 2.35
CA ALA A 212 -18.11 14.07 1.37
C ALA A 212 -19.62 13.95 1.03
N SER A 213 -20.22 15.05 0.54
CA SER A 213 -21.56 15.08 -0.04
C SER A 213 -21.58 15.94 -1.31
N LEU A 214 -22.66 15.84 -2.11
CA LEU A 214 -22.82 16.61 -3.35
C LEU A 214 -22.56 18.11 -3.15
N TRP A 215 -23.00 18.69 -2.04
CA TRP A 215 -22.87 20.12 -1.73
C TRP A 215 -21.64 20.43 -0.85
N TRP A 216 -20.60 19.60 -0.93
CA TRP A 216 -19.26 19.92 -0.43
C TRP A 216 -18.38 20.50 -1.55
N GLY A 217 -17.19 21.00 -1.22
CA GLY A 217 -16.18 21.41 -2.20
C GLY A 217 -15.42 20.17 -2.68
N TRP A 218 -15.27 19.97 -4.00
CA TRP A 218 -14.47 18.88 -4.57
C TRP A 218 -14.07 19.09 -6.04
N GLN A 219 -12.94 18.48 -6.41
CA GLN A 219 -12.46 18.31 -7.78
C GLN A 219 -12.84 16.91 -8.34
N SER A 220 -13.13 16.80 -9.64
CA SER A 220 -13.26 15.50 -10.31
C SER A 220 -13.10 15.60 -11.84
N SER A 221 -12.96 14.44 -12.51
CA SER A 221 -12.99 14.36 -13.98
C SER A 221 -14.41 14.49 -14.54
N PHE A 222 -14.52 15.03 -15.76
CA PHE A 222 -15.77 15.19 -16.49
C PHE A 222 -15.92 14.08 -17.55
N SER A 223 -16.12 12.85 -17.09
CA SER A 223 -16.11 11.62 -17.90
C SER A 223 -17.35 11.42 -18.81
N ASP A 224 -17.60 12.35 -19.74
CA ASP A 224 -18.51 12.16 -20.86
C ASP A 224 -17.90 12.68 -22.18
N ALA A 225 -17.34 11.77 -22.97
CA ALA A 225 -16.74 12.09 -24.26
C ALA A 225 -17.76 12.31 -25.40
N SER A 226 -19.06 12.13 -25.15
CA SER A 226 -20.13 12.46 -26.12
C SER A 226 -20.60 13.90 -26.00
N TYR A 227 -20.37 14.53 -24.85
CA TYR A 227 -20.71 15.93 -24.60
C TYR A 227 -19.54 16.85 -25.00
N THR A 228 -19.77 17.69 -26.01
CA THR A 228 -18.76 18.65 -26.51
C THR A 228 -19.31 20.07 -26.51
N LEU A 229 -18.43 21.02 -26.20
CA LEU A 229 -18.67 22.46 -26.27
C LEU A 229 -17.65 23.06 -27.23
N SER A 230 -18.14 23.78 -28.25
CA SER A 230 -17.34 24.44 -29.28
C SER A 230 -16.34 23.51 -29.98
N GLY A 231 -16.70 22.23 -30.08
CA GLY A 231 -15.89 21.16 -30.66
C GLY A 231 -14.82 20.57 -29.72
N LYS A 232 -14.87 20.86 -28.42
CA LYS A 232 -13.96 20.35 -27.38
C LYS A 232 -14.71 19.52 -26.33
N THR A 233 -14.03 18.56 -25.73
CA THR A 233 -14.57 17.71 -24.65
C THR A 233 -14.13 18.26 -23.28
N LEU A 234 -14.95 18.15 -22.24
CA LEU A 234 -14.53 18.57 -20.89
C LEU A 234 -13.56 17.55 -20.27
N ALA A 235 -12.42 17.98 -19.71
CA ALA A 235 -11.48 17.10 -19.02
C ALA A 235 -11.75 17.00 -17.51
N ALA A 236 -11.60 18.13 -16.81
CA ALA A 236 -11.66 18.20 -15.35
C ALA A 236 -12.46 19.42 -14.87
N PHE A 237 -13.01 19.34 -13.66
CA PHE A 237 -13.66 20.47 -13.02
C PHE A 237 -13.52 20.46 -11.50
N SER A 238 -13.76 21.62 -10.88
CA SER A 238 -14.03 21.77 -9.45
C SER A 238 -15.43 22.31 -9.21
N TRP A 239 -16.00 21.98 -8.05
CA TRP A 239 -17.36 22.26 -7.65
C TRP A 239 -17.38 22.74 -6.19
N GLN A 240 -17.90 23.94 -5.94
CA GLN A 240 -17.76 24.61 -4.64
C GLN A 240 -18.84 25.69 -4.38
N TRP A 241 -19.04 26.03 -3.11
CA TRP A 241 -19.98 27.10 -2.70
C TRP A 241 -19.49 28.51 -3.06
N LEU A 242 -20.43 29.45 -3.07
CA LEU A 242 -20.20 30.89 -3.19
C LEU A 242 -19.62 31.51 -1.91
N SER A 243 -20.21 31.23 -0.75
CA SER A 243 -19.64 31.60 0.55
C SER A 243 -20.23 30.69 1.64
N TRP A 244 -19.49 30.53 2.74
CA TRP A 244 -19.88 29.63 3.84
C TRP A 244 -21.17 30.12 4.55
N ASN A 245 -21.23 31.42 4.85
CA ASN A 245 -22.34 32.02 5.61
C ASN A 245 -23.50 32.54 4.74
N ASN A 246 -23.37 32.50 3.41
CA ASN A 246 -24.35 32.85 2.38
C ASN A 246 -25.00 34.25 2.39
N GLU A 247 -25.08 34.99 3.50
CA GLU A 247 -25.79 36.28 3.56
C GLU A 247 -24.89 37.52 3.66
N SER A 248 -23.72 37.43 4.32
CA SER A 248 -22.89 38.60 4.67
C SER A 248 -21.61 38.78 3.87
N ASP A 249 -21.06 37.71 3.30
CA ASP A 249 -19.64 37.67 2.89
C ASP A 249 -19.47 37.63 1.36
N ASP A 250 -18.46 38.30 0.82
CA ASP A 250 -18.03 38.19 -0.58
C ASP A 250 -17.28 36.87 -0.85
N PHE A 251 -17.38 36.34 -2.08
CA PHE A 251 -16.77 35.06 -2.49
C PHE A 251 -15.31 34.91 -2.05
N ASP A 252 -14.96 33.75 -1.48
CA ASP A 252 -13.62 33.44 -0.99
C ASP A 252 -12.89 32.48 -1.94
N PRO A 253 -11.79 32.90 -2.61
CA PRO A 253 -11.05 32.04 -3.52
C PRO A 253 -10.20 30.98 -2.79
N LEU A 254 -10.13 30.95 -1.46
CA LEU A 254 -9.31 29.99 -0.72
C LEU A 254 -9.64 28.54 -1.08
N THR A 255 -10.93 28.18 -1.09
CA THR A 255 -11.43 26.90 -1.60
C THR A 255 -10.96 26.65 -3.04
N LEU A 256 -11.15 27.61 -3.94
CA LEU A 256 -10.79 27.47 -5.36
C LEU A 256 -9.28 27.31 -5.59
N ILE A 257 -8.44 27.92 -4.75
CA ILE A 257 -6.99 27.80 -4.83
C ILE A 257 -6.60 26.33 -4.62
N HIS A 258 -7.03 25.71 -3.54
CA HIS A 258 -6.76 24.29 -3.26
C HIS A 258 -7.36 23.35 -4.33
N GLU A 259 -8.62 23.54 -4.74
CA GLU A 259 -9.24 22.73 -5.81
C GLU A 259 -8.56 22.92 -7.20
N THR A 260 -7.85 24.03 -7.39
CA THR A 260 -6.98 24.24 -8.58
C THR A 260 -5.66 23.47 -8.44
N GLY A 261 -5.17 23.21 -7.23
CA GLY A 261 -4.04 22.31 -6.98
C GLY A 261 -4.28 20.90 -7.49
N HIS A 262 -5.48 20.34 -7.26
CA HIS A 262 -5.92 19.10 -7.89
C HIS A 262 -6.07 19.23 -9.41
N GLY A 263 -6.59 20.37 -9.90
CA GLY A 263 -6.65 20.69 -11.33
C GLY A 263 -5.28 20.69 -12.02
N LEU A 264 -4.22 21.02 -11.28
CA LEU A 264 -2.80 20.96 -11.67
C LEU A 264 -2.17 19.58 -11.41
N GLY A 265 -2.89 18.64 -10.79
CA GLY A 265 -2.50 17.25 -10.56
C GLY A 265 -1.87 16.93 -9.20
N LEU A 266 -1.86 17.85 -8.23
CA LEU A 266 -1.41 17.56 -6.87
C LEU A 266 -2.42 16.70 -6.09
N PRO A 267 -1.95 15.77 -5.24
CA PRO A 267 -2.82 15.10 -4.28
C PRO A 267 -3.15 16.00 -3.10
N ASP A 268 -4.11 15.59 -2.27
CA ASP A 268 -4.13 15.96 -0.85
C ASP A 268 -2.93 15.36 -0.10
N PHE A 269 -2.46 16.04 0.94
CA PHE A 269 -1.46 15.49 1.88
C PHE A 269 -1.98 15.27 3.30
N TYR A 270 -3.25 15.58 3.57
CA TYR A 270 -3.89 15.27 4.85
C TYR A 270 -4.39 13.82 4.93
N ASP A 271 -4.52 13.35 6.16
CA ASP A 271 -5.08 12.04 6.48
C ASP A 271 -6.63 12.06 6.43
N TYR A 272 -7.20 11.16 5.61
CA TYR A 272 -8.65 10.95 5.49
C TYR A 272 -9.17 9.88 6.48
N ASP A 273 -8.35 8.91 6.89
CA ASP A 273 -8.70 7.77 7.73
C ASP A 273 -7.47 7.15 8.42
N GLY A 274 -7.01 7.80 9.50
CA GLY A 274 -6.00 7.30 10.44
C GLY A 274 -6.39 6.05 11.23
N SER A 275 -7.24 5.19 10.66
CA SER A 275 -7.40 3.77 11.05
C SER A 275 -6.96 2.79 9.96
N VAL A 276 -6.56 3.28 8.77
CA VAL A 276 -6.10 2.50 7.61
C VAL A 276 -4.74 2.99 7.09
N GLY A 277 -4.54 4.31 7.02
CA GLY A 277 -3.28 4.93 6.59
C GLY A 277 -2.34 5.36 7.74
N PRO A 278 -1.36 6.22 7.44
CA PRO A 278 -0.48 6.83 8.42
C PRO A 278 -1.17 8.05 9.04
N VAL A 279 -0.98 8.30 10.33
CA VAL A 279 -1.78 9.31 11.05
C VAL A 279 -1.34 10.73 10.70
N GLY A 280 -2.31 11.60 10.40
CA GLY A 280 -2.08 13.03 10.21
C GLY A 280 -1.38 13.40 8.89
N GLY A 281 -1.36 14.70 8.60
CA GLY A 281 -0.88 15.23 7.31
C GLY A 281 0.56 15.76 7.34
N LEU A 282 0.72 17.03 6.95
CA LEU A 282 1.95 17.82 6.95
C LEU A 282 1.92 18.99 7.96
N GLY A 283 1.01 18.95 8.93
CA GLY A 283 0.86 19.98 9.96
C GLY A 283 0.27 21.32 9.48
N GLY A 284 -0.29 21.37 8.27
CA GLY A 284 -0.80 22.58 7.61
C GLY A 284 0.21 23.30 6.72
N MET A 285 1.36 22.68 6.43
CA MET A 285 2.54 23.35 5.85
C MET A 285 2.62 23.36 4.31
N ASP A 286 1.60 22.81 3.63
CA ASP A 286 1.30 22.98 2.20
C ASP A 286 -0.19 23.35 2.04
N MET A 287 -0.52 24.13 1.01
CA MET A 287 -1.89 24.40 0.57
C MET A 287 -2.72 23.12 0.33
N MET A 288 -2.10 22.01 -0.08
CA MET A 288 -2.78 20.71 -0.24
C MET A 288 -2.94 19.90 1.05
N ASP A 289 -2.51 20.45 2.19
CA ASP A 289 -2.69 19.85 3.52
C ASP A 289 -3.57 20.75 4.40
N GLY A 290 -3.14 22.01 4.58
CA GLY A 290 -3.85 22.98 5.43
C GLY A 290 -4.97 23.73 4.73
N THR A 291 -5.01 23.78 3.39
CA THR A 291 -5.81 24.76 2.63
C THR A 291 -5.45 26.21 3.03
N TRP A 292 -4.16 26.46 3.31
CA TRP A 292 -3.56 27.79 3.52
C TRP A 292 -2.04 27.73 3.25
N GLY A 293 -1.35 28.88 3.31
CA GLY A 293 0.09 28.97 3.06
C GLY A 293 0.48 28.81 1.58
N ASP A 294 1.77 28.68 1.29
CA ASP A 294 2.25 28.33 -0.05
C ASP A 294 2.39 26.81 -0.25
N HIS A 295 2.48 26.39 -1.51
CA HIS A 295 2.89 25.02 -1.84
C HIS A 295 4.34 24.75 -1.39
N GLY A 296 4.57 23.58 -0.79
CA GLY A 296 5.89 23.11 -0.36
C GLY A 296 6.81 22.76 -1.52
N SER A 297 8.11 22.66 -1.24
CA SER A 297 9.17 22.41 -2.24
C SER A 297 8.92 21.15 -3.08
N PHE A 298 8.43 20.06 -2.48
CA PHE A 298 8.06 18.85 -3.23
C PHE A 298 6.96 19.12 -4.27
N SER A 299 5.89 19.81 -3.86
CA SER A 299 4.76 20.20 -4.72
C SER A 299 5.21 21.14 -5.85
N LYS A 300 6.02 22.16 -5.53
CA LYS A 300 6.61 23.08 -6.52
C LYS A 300 7.59 22.38 -7.49
N PHE A 301 8.30 21.36 -7.02
CA PHE A 301 9.18 20.52 -7.86
C PHE A 301 8.35 19.61 -8.78
N ALA A 302 7.32 18.95 -8.26
CA ALA A 302 6.44 18.09 -9.04
C ALA A 302 5.72 18.85 -10.17
N LEU A 303 5.30 20.09 -9.90
CA LEU A 303 4.71 21.02 -10.88
C LEU A 303 5.73 21.65 -11.86
N GLY A 304 7.03 21.42 -11.68
CA GLY A 304 8.08 21.97 -12.54
C GLY A 304 8.40 23.45 -12.33
N TRP A 305 8.06 24.03 -11.18
CA TRP A 305 8.31 25.44 -10.86
C TRP A 305 9.70 25.70 -10.28
N ILE A 306 10.31 24.70 -9.64
CA ILE A 306 11.67 24.76 -9.09
C ILE A 306 12.51 23.58 -9.61
N GLU A 307 13.82 23.79 -9.69
CA GLU A 307 14.80 22.74 -10.01
C GLU A 307 15.77 22.61 -8.81
N PRO A 308 15.50 21.73 -7.82
CA PRO A 308 16.29 21.65 -6.61
C PRO A 308 17.75 21.25 -6.87
N LYS A 309 18.70 21.78 -6.09
CA LYS A 309 20.09 21.29 -6.08
C LYS A 309 20.09 19.83 -5.61
N VAL A 310 20.87 18.93 -6.20
CA VAL A 310 20.91 17.50 -5.80
C VAL A 310 22.25 17.17 -5.17
N VAL A 311 22.23 16.62 -3.95
CA VAL A 311 23.37 16.00 -3.26
C VAL A 311 23.15 14.49 -3.21
N ALA A 312 24.17 13.73 -3.60
CA ALA A 312 24.12 12.27 -3.70
C ALA A 312 25.32 11.55 -3.04
N SER A 313 26.31 12.28 -2.55
CA SER A 313 27.46 11.75 -1.81
C SER A 313 28.27 12.86 -1.12
N GLY A 314 28.77 12.58 0.08
CA GLY A 314 29.81 13.38 0.77
C GLY A 314 29.41 14.81 1.16
N ASP A 315 30.40 15.55 1.67
CA ASP A 315 30.25 16.90 2.23
C ASP A 315 29.96 17.97 1.17
N ASN A 316 28.82 18.64 1.30
CA ASN A 316 28.40 19.74 0.41
C ASN A 316 27.97 20.95 1.25
N ASN A 317 28.68 22.08 1.12
CA ASN A 317 28.26 23.33 1.76
C ASN A 317 27.21 24.03 0.90
N ILE A 318 25.98 24.12 1.42
CA ILE A 318 24.80 24.63 0.73
C ILE A 318 24.38 25.98 1.34
N SER A 319 23.87 26.88 0.50
CA SER A 319 23.06 28.03 0.93
C SER A 319 21.71 27.98 0.21
N LEU A 320 20.64 28.24 0.95
CA LEU A 320 19.27 28.36 0.45
C LEU A 320 18.69 29.73 0.84
N THR A 321 18.29 30.49 -0.17
CA THR A 321 17.50 31.71 -0.02
C THR A 321 16.03 31.36 0.24
N PRO A 322 15.20 32.20 0.90
CA PRO A 322 13.83 31.83 1.22
C PRO A 322 12.90 31.65 0.01
N SER A 323 11.92 30.76 0.19
CA SER A 323 10.99 30.30 -0.86
C SER A 323 10.03 31.37 -1.35
N SER A 324 9.78 32.42 -0.57
CA SER A 324 8.93 33.56 -0.98
C SER A 324 9.52 34.37 -2.14
N ASN A 325 10.86 34.36 -2.28
CA ASN A 325 11.61 35.21 -3.21
C ASN A 325 12.40 34.41 -4.27
N THR A 326 12.65 33.12 -4.05
CA THR A 326 13.56 32.32 -4.89
C THR A 326 13.10 30.88 -5.09
N LYS A 327 13.70 30.21 -6.08
CA LYS A 327 13.50 28.80 -6.41
C LYS A 327 14.48 27.86 -5.68
N ASP A 328 15.12 28.34 -4.60
CA ASP A 328 16.13 27.57 -3.88
C ASP A 328 15.50 26.43 -3.10
N ALA A 329 15.89 25.20 -3.44
CA ALA A 329 15.66 24.00 -2.66
C ALA A 329 16.84 23.03 -2.84
N LEU A 330 16.96 22.07 -1.94
CA LEU A 330 17.91 20.97 -2.00
C LEU A 330 17.16 19.64 -1.97
N ILE A 331 17.64 18.66 -2.72
CA ILE A 331 17.29 17.24 -2.64
C ILE A 331 18.54 16.50 -2.19
N ILE A 332 18.42 15.66 -1.16
CA ILE A 332 19.48 14.76 -0.70
C ILE A 332 19.05 13.32 -0.97
N MET A 333 19.69 12.68 -1.94
CA MET A 333 19.38 11.32 -2.43
C MET A 333 20.54 10.35 -2.10
N PRO A 334 20.52 9.73 -0.90
CA PRO A 334 21.59 8.84 -0.43
C PRO A 334 21.76 7.57 -1.25
N GLU A 335 20.74 7.18 -2.02
CA GLU A 335 20.72 5.94 -2.80
C GLU A 335 20.70 6.17 -4.32
N LEU A 336 21.13 7.35 -4.81
CA LEU A 336 20.99 7.75 -6.23
C LEU A 336 21.78 6.84 -7.19
N THR A 337 21.14 5.75 -7.58
CA THR A 337 21.70 4.64 -8.37
C THR A 337 20.66 4.16 -9.38
N LEU A 338 21.06 3.39 -10.39
CA LEU A 338 20.12 2.92 -11.43
C LEU A 338 18.97 2.07 -10.86
N GLU A 339 19.24 1.32 -9.79
CA GLU A 339 18.29 0.42 -9.12
C GLU A 339 17.39 1.16 -8.12
N LYS A 340 17.96 2.06 -7.32
CA LYS A 340 17.25 2.76 -6.24
C LYS A 340 16.86 4.22 -6.54
N LYS A 341 16.95 4.66 -7.80
CA LYS A 341 16.60 6.04 -8.22
C LYS A 341 15.20 6.54 -7.80
N TYR A 342 14.27 5.64 -7.55
CA TYR A 342 12.95 5.95 -7.00
C TYR A 342 12.80 5.32 -5.61
N SER A 343 13.74 5.60 -4.71
CA SER A 343 13.66 5.26 -3.28
C SER A 343 13.43 6.50 -2.42
N GLU A 344 13.76 6.42 -1.14
CA GLU A 344 13.46 7.43 -0.14
C GLU A 344 14.53 8.53 -0.14
N TYR A 345 14.10 9.79 -0.08
CA TYR A 345 15.02 10.94 -0.12
C TYR A 345 14.48 12.13 0.69
N PHE A 346 15.36 13.08 1.00
CA PHE A 346 15.00 14.29 1.75
C PHE A 346 14.96 15.51 0.83
N VAL A 347 13.98 16.41 1.04
CA VAL A 347 13.94 17.74 0.42
C VAL A 347 14.13 18.79 1.51
N VAL A 348 15.02 19.75 1.29
CA VAL A 348 15.33 20.81 2.25
C VAL A 348 14.94 22.16 1.66
N GLN A 349 14.26 22.98 2.44
CA GLN A 349 13.65 24.23 2.00
C GLN A 349 13.77 25.32 3.07
N ASN A 350 14.08 26.55 2.66
CA ASN A 350 14.02 27.73 3.52
C ASN A 350 12.64 28.40 3.36
N ARG A 351 11.85 28.55 4.43
CA ARG A 351 10.54 29.23 4.45
C ARG A 351 10.60 30.46 5.36
N ASP A 352 9.90 31.52 4.96
CA ASP A 352 9.84 32.82 5.63
C ASP A 352 8.40 33.35 5.67
N GLN A 353 8.08 34.29 6.57
CA GLN A 353 6.74 34.87 6.76
C GLN A 353 6.42 35.94 5.68
N MET A 354 6.71 35.61 4.42
CA MET A 354 6.55 36.47 3.25
C MET A 354 5.77 35.75 2.13
N GLY A 355 5.37 36.48 1.08
CA GLY A 355 4.64 35.88 -0.04
C GLY A 355 3.32 35.25 0.42
N ASN A 356 3.07 34.01 -0.02
CA ASN A 356 1.93 33.19 0.39
C ASN A 356 2.06 32.66 1.84
N ASP A 357 3.27 32.68 2.41
CA ASP A 357 3.63 32.09 3.71
C ASP A 357 3.57 33.08 4.89
N LYS A 358 3.00 34.27 4.67
CA LYS A 358 2.82 35.36 5.66
C LYS A 358 2.33 34.94 7.06
N ASN A 359 1.60 33.82 7.15
CA ASN A 359 0.98 33.34 8.40
C ASN A 359 1.66 32.08 8.98
N LEU A 360 2.79 31.62 8.44
CA LEU A 360 3.53 30.45 8.98
C LEU A 360 3.91 30.67 10.46
N PRO A 361 3.98 29.60 11.28
CA PRO A 361 4.28 29.74 12.71
C PRO A 361 5.70 30.28 13.00
N ASN A 362 6.68 30.09 12.09
CA ASN A 362 8.05 30.58 12.24
C ASN A 362 8.74 30.79 10.87
N GLU A 363 10.00 31.23 10.87
CA GLU A 363 10.89 31.29 9.71
C GLU A 363 12.10 30.36 9.93
N GLY A 364 12.56 29.65 8.90
CA GLY A 364 13.69 28.72 9.06
C GLY A 364 13.79 27.65 7.99
N LEU A 365 14.62 26.64 8.29
CA LEU A 365 14.88 25.49 7.42
C LEU A 365 13.91 24.34 7.76
N LEU A 366 13.17 23.86 6.77
CA LEU A 366 12.33 22.66 6.87
C LEU A 366 12.98 21.50 6.11
N ILE A 367 12.83 20.30 6.65
CA ILE A 367 13.29 19.04 6.04
C ILE A 367 12.07 18.14 5.84
N TRP A 368 11.84 17.73 4.59
CA TRP A 368 10.77 16.83 4.18
C TRP A 368 11.35 15.45 3.89
N HIS A 369 10.75 14.39 4.40
CA HIS A 369 11.08 13.02 4.00
C HIS A 369 10.08 12.54 2.95
N ILE A 370 10.56 12.07 1.81
CA ILE A 370 9.75 11.67 0.64
C ILE A 370 9.93 10.18 0.37
N ASN A 371 8.85 9.40 0.45
CA ASN A 371 8.86 7.99 0.05
C ASN A 371 8.48 7.87 -1.44
N ALA A 372 9.42 8.24 -2.31
CA ALA A 372 9.22 8.32 -3.76
C ALA A 372 9.27 6.95 -4.48
N HIS A 373 8.90 5.86 -3.81
CA HIS A 373 8.73 4.54 -4.45
C HIS A 373 7.63 4.61 -5.53
N THR A 374 7.93 4.10 -6.73
CA THR A 374 7.05 4.21 -7.92
C THR A 374 6.73 2.87 -8.57
N ASN A 375 5.53 2.77 -9.13
CA ASN A 375 5.15 1.76 -10.11
C ASN A 375 5.00 2.40 -11.50
N GLU A 376 4.42 1.66 -12.46
CA GLU A 376 4.12 2.16 -13.81
C GLU A 376 3.21 3.39 -13.79
N TYR A 377 2.19 3.41 -12.93
CA TYR A 377 1.13 4.42 -12.87
C TYR A 377 1.52 5.71 -12.13
N GLY A 378 2.43 5.66 -11.15
CA GLY A 378 2.75 6.84 -10.34
C GLY A 378 3.72 6.55 -9.19
N PHE A 379 3.60 7.32 -8.11
CA PHE A 379 4.09 6.89 -6.79
C PHE A 379 3.18 5.78 -6.23
N ILE A 380 3.75 4.92 -5.38
CA ILE A 380 3.04 3.81 -4.73
C ILE A 380 2.38 4.29 -3.42
N ASN A 381 3.02 5.23 -2.74
CA ASN A 381 2.53 5.81 -1.49
C ASN A 381 1.69 7.06 -1.76
N ASP A 382 0.76 7.32 -0.85
CA ASP A 382 0.01 8.56 -0.65
C ASP A 382 0.12 8.97 0.83
N ASN A 383 -0.73 9.89 1.31
CA ASN A 383 -0.70 10.37 2.70
C ASN A 383 -1.92 9.92 3.52
N SER A 384 -2.70 8.95 3.04
CA SER A 384 -4.02 8.64 3.62
C SER A 384 -4.37 7.15 3.70
N TYR A 385 -3.76 6.30 2.86
CA TYR A 385 -4.12 4.88 2.71
C TYR A 385 -2.95 3.91 2.48
N SER A 386 -1.73 4.39 2.22
CA SER A 386 -0.52 3.55 2.21
C SER A 386 0.10 3.39 3.59
N ASN A 387 0.82 2.29 3.85
CA ASN A 387 1.46 2.03 5.15
C ASN A 387 2.50 3.10 5.56
N ASN A 388 3.10 3.79 4.57
CA ASN A 388 4.04 4.90 4.75
C ASN A 388 3.46 6.15 4.05
N LYS A 389 3.79 7.35 4.53
CA LYS A 389 3.46 8.60 3.81
C LYS A 389 4.30 8.75 2.54
N LEU A 390 3.72 9.36 1.50
CA LEU A 390 4.47 9.86 0.34
C LEU A 390 5.40 11.01 0.76
N ILE A 391 4.92 11.89 1.63
CA ILE A 391 5.67 13.02 2.17
C ILE A 391 5.31 13.22 3.65
N ARG A 392 6.31 13.50 4.49
CA ARG A 392 6.13 14.03 5.84
C ARG A 392 7.13 15.14 6.14
N LEU A 393 6.81 15.98 7.12
CA LEU A 393 7.79 16.87 7.74
C LEU A 393 8.73 16.05 8.64
N MET A 394 9.94 16.54 8.86
CA MET A 394 10.80 16.10 9.96
C MET A 394 10.76 17.22 11.01
N GLU A 395 9.99 16.99 12.07
CA GLU A 395 9.65 17.97 13.12
C GLU A 395 10.90 18.26 13.97
N ALA A 396 11.51 19.44 13.87
CA ALA A 396 12.92 19.69 14.27
C ALA A 396 13.24 19.59 15.77
N ASP A 397 12.25 19.45 16.65
CA ASP A 397 12.43 19.17 18.07
C ASP A 397 12.26 17.68 18.45
N GLY A 398 11.74 16.86 17.53
CA GLY A 398 11.53 15.42 17.70
C GLY A 398 10.32 15.04 18.57
N LEU A 399 9.30 15.90 18.68
CA LEU A 399 8.06 15.60 19.40
C LEU A 399 7.05 14.76 18.58
N GLU A 400 7.09 14.84 17.24
CA GLU A 400 6.30 14.05 16.28
C GLU A 400 4.77 14.15 16.51
N GLU A 401 4.25 15.35 16.80
CA GLU A 401 2.82 15.58 16.99
C GLU A 401 1.98 15.67 15.70
N ILE A 402 2.58 15.93 14.54
CA ILE A 402 1.87 15.83 13.25
C ILE A 402 1.46 14.37 13.01
N GLU A 403 2.33 13.41 13.35
CA GLU A 403 2.02 11.97 13.37
C GLU A 403 1.02 11.57 14.49
N GLN A 404 0.65 12.50 15.37
CA GLN A 404 -0.41 12.36 16.37
C GLN A 404 -1.70 13.14 15.99
N GLY A 405 -1.73 13.74 14.79
CA GLY A 405 -2.88 14.48 14.26
C GLY A 405 -2.98 15.94 14.73
N LEU A 406 -1.88 16.55 15.17
CA LEU A 406 -1.80 18.00 15.44
C LEU A 406 -1.27 18.78 14.22
N GLY A 407 -1.21 20.10 14.36
CA GLY A 407 -0.64 21.02 13.37
C GLY A 407 0.79 21.40 13.72
N ALA A 408 1.56 21.83 12.71
CA ALA A 408 2.93 22.30 12.86
C ALA A 408 3.01 23.59 13.70
N ASP A 409 4.09 23.71 14.45
CA ASP A 409 4.38 24.69 15.49
C ASP A 409 5.60 25.55 15.08
N ALA A 410 6.09 26.41 15.98
CA ALA A 410 7.32 27.18 15.79
C ALA A 410 8.61 26.40 16.07
N THR A 411 8.58 25.28 16.82
CA THR A 411 9.77 24.45 17.11
C THR A 411 10.11 23.40 16.05
N ASP A 412 9.23 23.20 15.06
CA ASP A 412 9.45 22.34 13.88
C ASP A 412 10.58 22.75 12.93
N TYR A 413 11.14 23.94 13.13
CA TYR A 413 12.05 24.58 12.20
C TYR A 413 13.50 24.33 12.63
N TYR A 414 14.34 23.84 11.71
CA TYR A 414 15.77 23.70 11.97
C TYR A 414 16.44 25.08 11.95
N LEU A 415 16.90 25.52 13.12
CA LEU A 415 17.55 26.81 13.35
C LEU A 415 19.04 26.64 13.67
N VAL A 416 19.71 27.77 13.97
CA VAL A 416 21.14 27.81 14.30
C VAL A 416 21.41 27.00 15.58
N GLY A 417 22.12 25.88 15.43
CA GLY A 417 22.45 24.94 16.50
C GLY A 417 21.60 23.66 16.51
N ASN A 418 20.54 23.57 15.69
CA ASN A 418 19.92 22.28 15.37
C ASN A 418 20.82 21.48 14.40
N GLN A 419 20.60 20.17 14.35
CA GLN A 419 21.22 19.25 13.40
C GLN A 419 20.22 18.15 13.03
N PHE A 420 20.35 17.60 11.83
CA PHE A 420 19.60 16.42 11.38
C PHE A 420 20.60 15.34 10.95
N GLY A 421 20.34 14.08 11.27
CA GLY A 421 21.25 12.99 10.91
C GLY A 421 20.92 11.66 11.59
N THR A 422 21.87 10.73 11.54
CA THR A 422 21.70 9.36 12.06
C THR A 422 21.62 9.26 13.59
N THR A 423 21.88 10.37 14.29
CA THR A 423 21.87 10.48 15.76
C THR A 423 21.03 11.66 16.30
N SER A 424 20.27 12.35 15.46
CA SER A 424 19.27 13.34 15.92
C SER A 424 17.94 12.67 16.25
N THR A 425 17.09 13.37 17.02
CA THR A 425 15.65 13.13 16.99
C THR A 425 15.01 14.34 16.30
N PRO A 426 14.24 14.16 15.22
CA PRO A 426 14.05 12.92 14.47
C PRO A 426 15.31 12.54 13.68
N HIS A 427 15.45 11.27 13.32
CA HIS A 427 16.64 10.72 12.66
C HIS A 427 16.48 10.60 11.13
N SER A 428 17.61 10.64 10.40
CA SER A 428 17.68 10.42 8.94
C SER A 428 17.63 8.93 8.55
N GLU A 429 16.74 8.16 9.16
CA GLU A 429 16.49 6.76 8.80
C GLU A 429 15.32 6.65 7.81
N SER A 430 15.39 5.65 6.93
CA SER A 430 14.29 5.29 6.03
C SER A 430 13.11 4.66 6.79
N TYR A 431 11.93 4.57 6.17
CA TYR A 431 10.78 3.84 6.71
C TYR A 431 11.07 2.35 7.00
N LYS A 432 12.16 1.80 6.43
CA LYS A 432 12.66 0.44 6.72
C LYS A 432 13.59 0.39 7.95
N ASN A 433 13.69 1.48 8.73
CA ASN A 433 14.62 1.63 9.85
C ASN A 433 16.08 1.37 9.43
N GLN A 434 16.47 1.83 8.25
CA GLN A 434 17.85 1.78 7.77
C GLN A 434 18.43 3.20 7.80
N ALA A 435 19.58 3.39 8.44
CA ALA A 435 20.27 4.66 8.42
C ALA A 435 20.67 5.02 6.98
N THR A 436 20.42 6.26 6.57
CA THR A 436 20.70 6.71 5.18
C THR A 436 22.05 7.39 5.01
N GLY A 437 22.73 7.71 6.11
CA GLY A 437 23.96 8.51 6.12
C GLY A 437 23.74 10.00 5.84
N VAL A 438 22.52 10.44 5.51
CA VAL A 438 22.21 11.86 5.33
C VAL A 438 22.39 12.63 6.63
N GLU A 439 23.09 13.75 6.57
CA GLU A 439 23.24 14.67 7.70
C GLU A 439 23.12 16.13 7.23
N ILE A 440 22.56 16.99 8.08
CA ILE A 440 22.56 18.45 7.93
C ILE A 440 23.10 19.06 9.22
N LYS A 441 24.22 19.77 9.09
CA LYS A 441 25.06 20.30 10.18
C LYS A 441 25.42 21.76 9.92
N ASP A 442 26.01 22.42 10.92
CA ASP A 442 26.55 23.79 10.84
C ASP A 442 25.56 24.86 10.32
N ILE A 443 24.28 24.73 10.69
CA ILE A 443 23.22 25.66 10.29
C ILE A 443 23.52 27.07 10.78
N SER A 444 23.59 28.02 9.85
CA SER A 444 23.95 29.42 10.07
C SER A 444 23.08 30.36 9.22
N PHE A 445 22.81 31.56 9.72
CA PHE A 445 21.96 32.56 9.04
C PHE A 445 22.81 33.75 8.57
N ASN A 446 22.76 34.06 7.27
CA ASN A 446 23.57 35.10 6.64
C ASN A 446 22.74 35.91 5.65
N ASN A 447 22.43 37.18 5.96
CA ASN A 447 21.75 38.12 5.05
C ASN A 447 20.45 37.57 4.41
N ASN A 448 19.60 36.93 5.22
CA ASN A 448 18.36 36.21 4.85
C ASN A 448 18.55 34.84 4.18
N GLU A 449 19.76 34.44 3.80
CA GLU A 449 20.05 33.05 3.41
C GLU A 449 20.33 32.17 4.65
N ILE A 450 19.95 30.89 4.57
CA ILE A 450 20.39 29.86 5.53
C ILE A 450 21.47 29.02 4.85
N ALA A 451 22.66 28.99 5.45
CA ALA A 451 23.81 28.23 5.00
C ALA A 451 24.11 27.09 5.97
N PHE A 452 24.33 25.89 5.44
CA PHE A 452 24.51 24.65 6.18
C PHE A 452 25.41 23.68 5.43
N ASN A 453 26.01 22.73 6.13
CA ASN A 453 26.62 21.56 5.51
C ASN A 453 25.56 20.48 5.33
N ALA A 454 25.48 19.91 4.12
CA ALA A 454 24.70 18.73 3.80
C ALA A 454 25.67 17.61 3.41
N ASN A 455 25.70 16.54 4.21
CA ASN A 455 26.59 15.40 4.03
C ASN A 455 25.78 14.13 3.71
N ILE A 456 26.41 13.18 3.02
CA ILE A 456 26.00 11.78 3.03
C ILE A 456 27.19 10.96 3.49
N ALA A 457 27.22 10.70 4.79
CA ALA A 457 28.32 10.09 5.51
C ALA A 457 28.49 8.60 5.13
N VAL A 458 29.74 8.14 5.12
CA VAL A 458 30.06 6.73 4.87
C VAL A 458 29.70 5.91 6.10
N LEU A 459 28.55 5.23 6.03
CA LEU A 459 28.10 4.34 7.09
C LEU A 459 28.96 3.07 7.18
N PRO A 460 29.31 2.61 8.39
CA PRO A 460 29.94 1.29 8.54
C PRO A 460 28.92 0.18 8.33
N GLU A 461 29.25 -0.83 7.53
CA GLU A 461 28.49 -2.08 7.44
C GLU A 461 28.69 -2.88 8.71
N ILE A 462 27.60 -3.45 9.27
CA ILE A 462 27.63 -4.23 10.53
C ILE A 462 26.95 -5.58 10.25
N THR A 463 27.70 -6.66 10.43
CA THR A 463 27.22 -8.04 10.27
C THR A 463 27.39 -8.81 11.58
N PHE A 464 26.38 -9.58 11.96
CA PHE A 464 26.48 -10.53 13.07
C PHE A 464 27.19 -11.81 12.60
N SER A 465 28.35 -12.13 13.19
CA SER A 465 29.14 -13.31 12.80
C SER A 465 28.61 -14.62 13.41
N ASN A 466 27.86 -14.53 14.51
CA ASN A 466 27.45 -15.69 15.33
C ASN A 466 25.98 -15.64 15.80
N ILE A 467 25.18 -14.68 15.31
CA ILE A 467 23.75 -14.52 15.63
C ILE A 467 22.92 -14.61 14.35
N THR A 468 21.82 -15.37 14.40
CA THR A 468 20.80 -15.41 13.34
C THR A 468 19.43 -14.92 13.84
N ASN A 469 18.55 -14.52 12.92
CA ASN A 469 17.19 -14.10 13.27
C ASN A 469 16.39 -15.25 13.91
N LEU A 470 15.60 -14.93 14.94
CA LEU A 470 14.87 -15.83 15.84
C LEU A 470 15.73 -16.94 16.48
N GLN A 471 17.03 -16.67 16.69
CA GLN A 471 17.88 -17.54 17.49
C GLN A 471 17.40 -17.61 18.95
N ILE A 472 17.29 -18.84 19.46
CA ILE A 472 17.06 -19.09 20.89
C ILE A 472 18.29 -18.67 21.68
N ILE A 473 18.08 -17.90 22.75
CA ILE A 473 19.13 -17.41 23.65
C ILE A 473 18.92 -17.90 25.10
N ASP A 474 20.02 -18.33 25.72
CA ASP A 474 20.13 -18.73 27.14
C ASP A 474 20.49 -17.49 28.01
N MET A 475 20.72 -17.65 29.31
CA MET A 475 21.06 -16.57 30.26
C MET A 475 22.23 -15.69 29.82
N GLN A 476 23.21 -16.27 29.09
CA GLN A 476 24.35 -15.55 28.52
C GLN A 476 24.60 -16.01 27.08
N GLN A 477 24.53 -15.06 26.13
CA GLN A 477 24.81 -15.30 24.70
C GLN A 477 25.96 -14.38 24.26
N GLN A 478 27.03 -14.96 23.69
CA GLN A 478 28.10 -14.19 23.05
C GLN A 478 27.61 -13.62 21.71
N VAL A 479 27.92 -12.35 21.44
CA VAL A 479 27.68 -11.67 20.15
C VAL A 479 29.02 -11.21 19.61
N ASP A 480 29.39 -11.70 18.44
CA ASP A 480 30.60 -11.35 17.71
C ASP A 480 30.20 -10.62 16.42
N LEU A 481 30.93 -9.55 16.08
CA LEU A 481 30.59 -8.66 14.97
C LEU A 481 31.72 -8.54 13.94
N GLU A 482 31.34 -8.54 12.67
CA GLU A 482 32.16 -8.07 11.55
C GLU A 482 31.67 -6.68 11.15
N ILE A 483 32.56 -5.68 11.22
CA ILE A 483 32.26 -4.29 10.90
C ILE A 483 33.26 -3.77 9.87
N SER A 484 32.79 -3.04 8.86
CA SER A 484 33.61 -2.55 7.73
C SER A 484 33.25 -1.11 7.36
N PRO A 485 34.21 -0.18 7.21
CA PRO A 485 35.63 -0.29 7.57
C PRO A 485 35.83 -0.23 9.09
N ILE A 486 36.57 -1.18 9.66
CA ILE A 486 36.73 -1.32 11.11
C ILE A 486 37.61 -0.23 11.73
N GLU A 487 38.56 0.30 10.94
CA GLU A 487 39.53 1.31 11.35
C GLU A 487 38.93 2.69 11.67
N ASN A 488 37.70 2.95 11.22
CA ASN A 488 36.98 4.21 11.45
C ASN A 488 36.03 4.16 12.66
N ILE A 489 35.86 3.00 13.29
CA ILE A 489 34.95 2.80 14.43
C ILE A 489 35.61 3.31 15.72
N ASN A 490 34.93 4.22 16.39
CA ASN A 490 35.31 4.73 17.70
C ASN A 490 34.69 3.89 18.82
N LYS A 491 33.42 3.47 18.66
CA LYS A 491 32.74 2.57 19.59
C LYS A 491 31.58 1.80 18.96
N VAL A 492 31.21 0.71 19.61
CA VAL A 492 30.00 -0.07 19.34
C VAL A 492 29.19 -0.18 20.64
N VAL A 493 27.88 0.05 20.55
CA VAL A 493 26.98 0.06 21.71
C VAL A 493 25.85 -0.94 21.48
N PHE A 494 25.70 -1.87 22.43
CA PHE A 494 24.79 -3.00 22.38
C PHE A 494 23.57 -2.75 23.27
N TYR A 495 22.38 -3.00 22.72
CA TYR A 495 21.09 -2.83 23.38
C TYR A 495 20.24 -4.10 23.24
N ILE A 496 19.43 -4.38 24.26
CA ILE A 496 18.49 -5.51 24.31
C ILE A 496 17.12 -5.00 24.75
N ASN A 497 16.11 -5.03 23.86
CA ASN A 497 14.83 -4.35 24.06
C ASN A 497 15.03 -2.90 24.57
N ASP A 498 15.90 -2.15 23.88
CA ASP A 498 16.34 -0.77 24.18
C ASP A 498 17.07 -0.55 25.52
N ILE A 499 17.29 -1.61 26.31
CA ILE A 499 18.14 -1.57 27.50
C ILE A 499 19.62 -1.63 27.07
N LEU A 500 20.40 -0.62 27.45
CA LEU A 500 21.85 -0.60 27.25
C LEU A 500 22.53 -1.78 28.00
N LEU A 501 23.23 -2.62 27.25
CA LEU A 501 24.03 -3.74 27.79
C LEU A 501 25.50 -3.38 27.96
N ALA A 502 26.13 -2.94 26.87
CA ALA A 502 27.57 -2.82 26.77
C ALA A 502 27.96 -1.70 25.80
N GLU A 503 29.11 -1.09 26.06
CA GLU A 503 29.82 -0.22 25.13
C GLU A 503 31.26 -0.75 24.99
N ASP A 504 31.63 -1.07 23.76
CA ASP A 504 32.97 -1.53 23.39
C ASP A 504 33.64 -0.47 22.49
N SER A 505 34.95 -0.32 22.63
CA SER A 505 35.78 0.67 21.93
C SER A 505 37.11 0.07 21.45
N THR A 506 37.27 -1.26 21.48
CA THR A 506 38.51 -1.93 21.05
C THR A 506 38.20 -3.17 20.21
N ALA A 507 38.40 -3.06 18.89
CA ALA A 507 38.22 -4.19 17.97
C ALA A 507 39.09 -5.42 18.33
N PRO A 508 38.61 -6.66 18.11
CA PRO A 508 37.33 -7.02 17.49
C PRO A 508 36.14 -6.82 18.44
N PHE A 509 35.08 -6.18 17.94
CA PHE A 509 33.94 -5.76 18.75
C PHE A 509 33.05 -6.94 19.13
N SER A 510 32.77 -7.09 20.43
CA SER A 510 31.91 -8.18 20.92
C SER A 510 31.26 -7.86 22.26
N ALA A 511 30.18 -8.57 22.59
CA ALA A 511 29.49 -8.45 23.87
C ALA A 511 28.91 -9.78 24.33
N VAL A 512 28.76 -9.94 25.65
CA VAL A 512 27.89 -10.98 26.23
C VAL A 512 26.54 -10.34 26.52
N LEU A 513 25.48 -10.84 25.89
CA LEU A 513 24.11 -10.49 26.25
C LEU A 513 23.79 -11.12 27.60
N ASP A 514 23.62 -10.31 28.64
CA ASP A 514 22.99 -10.75 29.88
C ASP A 514 21.47 -10.74 29.66
N THR A 515 20.92 -11.90 29.32
CA THR A 515 19.50 -12.03 28.99
C THR A 515 18.63 -12.09 30.24
N SER A 516 19.20 -12.10 31.46
CA SER A 516 18.44 -11.97 32.70
C SER A 516 17.74 -10.62 32.85
N LEU A 517 18.22 -9.60 32.12
CA LEU A 517 17.66 -8.25 32.07
C LEU A 517 16.34 -8.16 31.27
N VAL A 518 15.97 -9.19 30.51
CA VAL A 518 14.73 -9.24 29.72
C VAL A 518 13.84 -10.43 30.09
N ALA A 519 12.54 -10.24 29.93
CA ALA A 519 11.54 -11.29 30.06
C ALA A 519 11.67 -12.33 28.92
N ALA A 520 11.04 -13.49 29.12
CA ALA A 520 10.86 -14.45 28.02
C ALA A 520 9.88 -13.90 26.98
N GLY A 521 10.16 -14.16 25.70
CA GLY A 521 9.49 -13.54 24.56
C GLY A 521 10.46 -13.24 23.42
N GLU A 522 9.98 -12.50 22.42
CA GLU A 522 10.86 -11.87 21.44
C GLU A 522 11.75 -10.81 22.10
N VAL A 523 12.99 -10.76 21.63
CA VAL A 523 14.05 -9.90 22.15
C VAL A 523 14.79 -9.26 20.97
N THR A 524 14.65 -7.95 20.80
CA THR A 524 15.40 -7.19 19.81
C THR A 524 16.80 -6.91 20.33
N LEU A 525 17.80 -7.51 19.68
CA LEU A 525 19.20 -7.07 19.77
C LEU A 525 19.40 -5.91 18.80
N LEU A 526 19.76 -4.73 19.31
CA LEU A 526 20.15 -3.57 18.54
C LEU A 526 21.63 -3.27 18.79
N VAL A 527 22.41 -3.21 17.73
CA VAL A 527 23.84 -2.86 17.75
C VAL A 527 24.03 -1.55 16.98
N ASN A 528 24.51 -0.51 17.66
CA ASN A 528 24.85 0.78 17.06
C ASN A 528 26.37 0.92 16.97
N ALA A 529 26.93 1.07 15.77
CA ALA A 529 28.35 1.38 15.58
C ALA A 529 28.53 2.86 15.26
N TYR A 530 29.47 3.51 15.96
CA TYR A 530 29.74 4.94 15.87
C TYR A 530 31.16 5.19 15.38
N THR A 531 31.30 6.05 14.38
CA THR A 531 32.57 6.56 13.87
C THR A 531 33.11 7.70 14.75
N ALA A 532 34.34 8.13 14.49
CA ALA A 532 35.01 9.18 15.27
C ALA A 532 34.35 10.58 15.19
N ASP A 533 33.57 10.83 14.14
CA ASP A 533 32.76 12.03 13.91
C ASP A 533 31.31 11.91 14.44
N ASN A 534 31.00 10.81 15.15
CA ASN A 534 29.70 10.46 15.72
C ASN A 534 28.59 10.15 14.70
N THR A 535 28.93 9.85 13.43
CA THR A 535 27.98 9.18 12.53
C THR A 535 27.65 7.78 13.07
N LYS A 536 26.39 7.34 12.93
CA LYS A 536 25.88 6.04 13.41
C LYS A 536 25.32 5.20 12.27
N ASN A 537 25.67 3.92 12.23
CA ASN A 537 24.84 2.89 11.59
C ASN A 537 24.45 1.82 12.63
N HIS A 538 23.45 1.00 12.30
CA HIS A 538 23.00 -0.06 13.20
C HIS A 538 22.61 -1.34 12.48
N ALA A 539 22.77 -2.45 13.19
CA ALA A 539 22.17 -3.74 12.86
C ALA A 539 21.15 -4.13 13.93
N LYS A 540 20.03 -4.71 13.50
CA LYS A 540 18.99 -5.27 14.37
C LYS A 540 18.88 -6.77 14.09
N ALA A 541 18.77 -7.59 15.15
CA ALA A 541 18.42 -9.00 15.06
C ALA A 541 17.30 -9.29 16.05
N LEU A 542 16.27 -10.00 15.61
CA LEU A 542 15.23 -10.50 16.50
C LEU A 542 15.68 -11.84 17.08
N LEU A 543 15.54 -12.03 18.38
CA LEU A 543 15.97 -13.20 19.14
C LEU A 543 14.80 -13.72 19.99
N LEU A 544 14.94 -14.93 20.52
CA LEU A 544 13.90 -15.56 21.33
C LEU A 544 14.46 -16.01 22.69
N LYS A 545 14.11 -15.30 23.77
CA LYS A 545 14.38 -15.77 25.14
C LYS A 545 13.25 -16.69 25.59
N LEU A 546 13.59 -17.89 26.05
CA LEU A 546 12.66 -18.84 26.65
C LEU A 546 12.57 -18.60 28.18
N PRO A 547 11.48 -19.02 28.86
CA PRO A 547 11.36 -18.92 30.31
C PRO A 547 12.34 -19.87 31.00
N GLU A 548 12.79 -19.50 32.19
CA GLU A 548 13.68 -20.30 33.03
C GLU A 548 12.92 -21.42 33.79
N THR A 549 11.62 -21.62 33.53
CA THR A 549 10.78 -22.66 34.13
C THR A 549 10.74 -23.91 33.25
N SER A 550 10.57 -25.10 33.86
CA SER A 550 10.32 -26.35 33.14
C SER A 550 8.85 -26.52 32.72
N GLU A 551 8.15 -25.41 32.51
CA GLU A 551 6.76 -25.36 32.08
C GLU A 551 6.73 -25.25 30.55
N PRO A 552 5.79 -25.91 29.86
CA PRO A 552 5.74 -25.83 28.41
C PRO A 552 5.24 -24.47 27.94
N MET A 553 5.83 -24.00 26.86
CA MET A 553 5.52 -22.69 26.27
C MET A 553 4.44 -22.82 25.20
N ILE A 554 3.65 -21.76 25.03
CA ILE A 554 2.80 -21.56 23.86
C ILE A 554 3.45 -20.48 23.00
N ILE A 555 3.79 -20.82 21.76
CA ILE A 555 4.26 -19.89 20.73
C ILE A 555 3.07 -19.56 19.81
N ASN A 556 2.69 -18.29 19.75
CA ASN A 556 1.64 -17.76 18.89
C ASN A 556 2.26 -16.91 17.77
N ILE A 557 1.94 -17.24 16.51
CA ILE A 557 2.47 -16.58 15.31
C ILE A 557 1.50 -15.45 14.94
N GLY A 558 1.89 -14.20 15.18
CA GLY A 558 0.96 -13.08 15.38
C GLY A 558 0.20 -12.51 14.16
N GLN A 559 -0.69 -13.29 13.52
CA GLN A 559 -1.47 -12.87 12.34
C GLN A 559 -2.71 -11.98 12.64
N SER A 560 -3.26 -11.97 13.87
CA SER A 560 -4.63 -11.44 14.11
C SER A 560 -4.76 -10.31 15.16
N LYS A 561 -5.79 -9.47 15.01
CA LYS A 561 -6.01 -8.25 15.83
C LYS A 561 -6.52 -8.48 17.27
N SER A 562 -6.62 -9.72 17.77
CA SER A 562 -7.17 -10.04 19.11
C SER A 562 -6.19 -10.73 20.07
N ILE A 563 -4.88 -10.58 19.85
CA ILE A 563 -3.79 -11.20 20.63
C ILE A 563 -3.93 -11.02 22.15
N SER A 564 -4.37 -9.85 22.62
CA SER A 564 -4.51 -9.54 24.06
C SER A 564 -5.50 -10.45 24.79
N ALA A 565 -6.70 -10.63 24.23
CA ALA A 565 -7.76 -11.44 24.85
C ALA A 565 -7.34 -12.92 25.02
N LEU A 566 -6.61 -13.47 24.04
CA LEU A 566 -6.07 -14.82 24.12
C LEU A 566 -4.90 -14.92 25.11
N SER A 567 -3.99 -13.93 25.11
CA SER A 567 -2.90 -13.79 26.09
C SER A 567 -3.43 -13.87 27.52
N ASP A 568 -4.47 -13.10 27.82
CA ASP A 568 -4.92 -12.90 29.19
C ASP A 568 -5.75 -14.10 29.69
N ALA A 569 -6.48 -14.76 28.79
CA ALA A 569 -7.17 -16.02 29.06
C ALA A 569 -6.20 -17.19 29.34
N LEU A 570 -5.07 -17.24 28.63
CA LEU A 570 -4.00 -18.23 28.89
C LEU A 570 -3.30 -17.95 30.22
N LYS A 571 -2.94 -16.70 30.50
CA LYS A 571 -2.32 -16.27 31.78
C LYS A 571 -3.23 -16.55 32.98
N ALA A 572 -4.55 -16.39 32.84
CA ALA A 572 -5.52 -16.74 33.87
C ALA A 572 -5.57 -18.25 34.20
N ASN A 573 -5.04 -19.11 33.32
CA ASN A 573 -4.95 -20.56 33.48
C ASN A 573 -3.52 -21.05 33.82
N SER A 574 -2.66 -20.15 34.30
CA SER A 574 -1.24 -20.40 34.61
C SER A 574 -0.41 -20.89 33.41
N LEU A 575 -0.79 -20.50 32.19
CA LEU A 575 -0.01 -20.74 30.98
C LEU A 575 0.75 -19.47 30.60
N THR A 576 2.01 -19.63 30.19
CA THR A 576 2.89 -18.53 29.78
C THR A 576 2.99 -18.50 28.25
N PRO A 577 2.13 -17.73 27.55
CA PRO A 577 2.26 -17.53 26.11
C PRO A 577 3.42 -16.59 25.79
N ILE A 578 4.17 -16.98 24.77
CA ILE A 578 5.12 -16.16 24.04
C ILE A 578 4.51 -15.88 22.66
N ILE A 579 4.47 -14.61 22.28
CA ILE A 579 4.03 -14.17 20.96
C ILE A 579 5.30 -13.97 20.12
N VAL A 580 5.27 -14.45 18.88
CA VAL A 580 6.35 -14.27 17.90
C VAL A 580 5.79 -13.80 16.56
N SER A 581 6.67 -13.23 15.76
CA SER A 581 6.40 -12.76 14.40
C SER A 581 6.58 -13.85 13.33
N ASP A 582 7.45 -14.84 13.56
CA ASP A 582 7.74 -15.96 12.65
C ASP A 582 8.25 -17.19 13.45
N LEU A 583 8.44 -18.34 12.80
CA LEU A 583 8.78 -19.62 13.44
C LEU A 583 10.28 -19.74 13.79
N PRO A 584 10.64 -19.93 15.08
CA PRO A 584 12.02 -20.19 15.48
C PRO A 584 12.48 -21.61 15.14
N SER A 585 13.78 -21.77 14.86
CA SER A 585 14.41 -23.10 14.71
C SER A 585 14.62 -23.76 16.08
N LEU A 586 13.80 -24.77 16.40
CA LEU A 586 13.80 -25.41 17.72
C LEU A 586 14.69 -26.66 17.85
N ASP A 587 15.26 -26.84 19.04
CA ASP A 587 15.84 -28.10 19.51
C ASP A 587 14.84 -28.82 20.43
N ASN A 588 14.12 -29.80 19.88
CA ASN A 588 13.08 -30.56 20.57
C ASN A 588 13.58 -31.36 21.79
N SER A 589 14.90 -31.44 22.03
CA SER A 589 15.45 -32.14 23.20
C SER A 589 15.45 -31.30 24.49
N LYS A 590 15.15 -29.99 24.42
CA LYS A 590 15.37 -29.04 25.54
C LYS A 590 14.12 -28.50 26.22
N THR A 591 12.98 -28.36 25.53
CA THR A 591 11.73 -27.90 26.16
C THR A 591 10.50 -28.41 25.40
N PRO A 592 9.40 -28.81 26.09
CA PRO A 592 8.13 -29.06 25.41
C PRO A 592 7.52 -27.73 24.98
N ILE A 593 7.39 -27.54 23.68
CA ILE A 593 6.84 -26.33 23.07
C ILE A 593 5.54 -26.68 22.35
N ILE A 594 4.56 -25.78 22.47
CA ILE A 594 3.26 -25.82 21.83
C ILE A 594 3.19 -24.67 20.83
N PHE A 595 2.71 -24.95 19.62
CA PHE A 595 2.37 -23.91 18.64
C PHE A 595 0.85 -23.74 18.54
N ILE A 596 0.41 -22.49 18.49
CA ILE A 596 -0.99 -22.11 18.21
C ILE A 596 -0.97 -21.10 17.07
N ASP A 597 -1.73 -21.40 16.02
CA ASP A 597 -2.05 -20.46 14.93
C ASP A 597 -3.56 -20.18 14.94
N HIS A 598 -3.97 -18.94 14.69
CA HIS A 598 -5.35 -18.50 14.95
C HIS A 598 -5.78 -17.22 14.19
N GLU A 599 -6.30 -17.41 12.97
CA GLU A 599 -6.76 -16.30 12.12
C GLU A 599 -8.06 -15.61 12.60
N SER A 600 -8.96 -16.34 13.29
CA SER A 600 -10.33 -15.85 13.60
C SER A 600 -10.52 -15.32 15.03
N SER A 601 -11.56 -14.49 15.24
CA SER A 601 -11.66 -13.56 16.39
C SER A 601 -12.35 -14.12 17.66
N SER A 602 -12.40 -15.44 17.86
CA SER A 602 -12.97 -16.07 19.06
C SER A 602 -11.88 -16.60 19.98
N ALA A 603 -11.75 -16.06 21.20
CA ALA A 603 -10.85 -16.60 22.21
C ALA A 603 -11.29 -17.99 22.68
N LEU A 604 -10.32 -18.82 23.08
CA LEU A 604 -10.57 -20.15 23.66
C LEU A 604 -11.49 -20.06 24.89
N ASN A 605 -12.45 -20.98 25.00
CA ASN A 605 -13.33 -21.03 26.16
C ASN A 605 -12.64 -21.65 27.39
N GLU A 606 -13.21 -21.42 28.57
CA GLU A 606 -12.67 -21.86 29.88
C GLU A 606 -12.37 -23.37 29.94
N GLN A 607 -13.16 -24.19 29.24
CA GLN A 607 -12.96 -25.63 29.15
C GLN A 607 -11.80 -26.00 28.21
N GLN A 608 -11.68 -25.35 27.04
CA GLN A 608 -10.53 -25.51 26.14
C GLN A 608 -9.21 -25.13 26.84
N LEU A 609 -9.19 -24.01 27.57
CA LEU A 609 -8.04 -23.53 28.34
C LEU A 609 -7.64 -24.51 29.46
N THR A 610 -8.63 -25.01 30.21
CA THR A 610 -8.43 -26.07 31.21
C THR A 610 -7.81 -27.32 30.59
N ASN A 611 -8.27 -27.72 29.41
CA ASN A 611 -7.79 -28.94 28.73
C ASN A 611 -6.36 -28.77 28.19
N LEU A 612 -6.04 -27.61 27.63
CA LEU A 612 -4.68 -27.26 27.22
C LEU A 612 -3.72 -27.32 28.42
N SER A 613 -4.10 -26.73 29.55
CA SER A 613 -3.31 -26.73 30.81
C SER A 613 -3.07 -28.14 31.39
N ASN A 614 -4.06 -29.04 31.28
CA ASN A 614 -3.92 -30.44 31.69
C ASN A 614 -2.99 -31.26 30.77
N PHE A 615 -2.94 -30.97 29.47
CA PHE A 615 -2.00 -31.63 28.55
C PHE A 615 -0.58 -31.11 28.77
N VAL A 616 -0.43 -29.77 28.83
CA VAL A 616 0.77 -29.01 29.19
C VAL A 616 1.49 -29.65 30.37
N THR A 617 0.82 -29.78 31.52
CA THR A 617 1.42 -30.27 32.77
C THR A 617 1.81 -31.76 32.74
N SER A 618 1.51 -32.49 31.65
CA SER A 618 1.94 -33.88 31.43
C SER A 618 3.22 -34.02 30.59
N GLY A 619 3.77 -32.93 30.06
CA GLY A 619 5.07 -32.90 29.36
C GLY A 619 5.04 -33.37 27.90
N GLY A 620 3.89 -33.30 27.23
CA GLY A 620 3.77 -33.56 25.79
C GLY A 620 3.93 -32.30 24.93
N HIS A 621 4.25 -32.49 23.64
CA HIS A 621 4.16 -31.43 22.63
C HIS A 621 2.74 -31.39 22.04
N VAL A 622 2.25 -30.18 21.70
CA VAL A 622 0.95 -29.97 21.04
C VAL A 622 1.16 -29.06 19.83
N TYR A 623 0.50 -29.38 18.73
CA TYR A 623 0.23 -28.44 17.65
C TYR A 623 -1.28 -28.24 17.62
N TYR A 624 -1.75 -26.99 17.76
CA TYR A 624 -3.18 -26.68 17.72
C TYR A 624 -3.47 -25.68 16.61
N GLU A 625 -3.79 -26.22 15.44
CA GLU A 625 -4.40 -25.52 14.31
C GLU A 625 -5.92 -25.49 14.55
N ASN A 626 -6.53 -24.31 14.59
CA ASN A 626 -7.99 -24.19 14.66
C ASN A 626 -8.56 -24.37 13.24
N PRO A 627 -9.40 -25.39 12.94
CA PRO A 627 -9.77 -25.77 11.57
C PRO A 627 -10.71 -24.78 10.83
N GLN A 628 -10.82 -23.53 11.30
CA GLN A 628 -11.48 -22.46 10.57
C GLN A 628 -10.50 -21.80 9.58
N TRP A 629 -10.37 -22.48 8.44
CA TRP A 629 -9.79 -22.04 7.15
C TRP A 629 -8.31 -22.43 6.94
N TYR A 630 -7.96 -22.68 5.68
CA TYR A 630 -6.73 -23.38 5.25
C TYR A 630 -6.13 -22.68 4.02
N TRP A 631 -4.99 -21.98 4.14
CA TRP A 631 -4.16 -21.67 2.97
C TRP A 631 -2.64 -21.48 3.20
N ALA A 632 -2.09 -21.84 4.37
CA ALA A 632 -0.63 -21.84 4.62
C ALA A 632 0.06 -23.21 4.37
N GLY A 633 -0.71 -24.22 3.94
CA GLY A 633 -0.38 -25.64 4.07
C GLY A 633 1.00 -26.08 3.57
N ASP A 634 1.37 -25.79 2.33
CA ASP A 634 2.61 -26.34 1.74
C ASP A 634 3.89 -25.73 2.33
N THR A 635 3.91 -24.42 2.60
CA THR A 635 5.08 -23.75 3.20
C THR A 635 5.33 -24.26 4.62
N LEU A 636 4.28 -24.30 5.44
CA LEU A 636 4.35 -24.79 6.82
C LEU A 636 4.73 -26.27 6.87
N ASN A 637 4.10 -27.13 6.04
CA ASN A 637 4.46 -28.55 5.98
C ASN A 637 5.85 -28.78 5.35
N ALA A 638 6.40 -27.87 4.55
CA ALA A 638 7.78 -27.95 4.08
C ALA A 638 8.77 -27.57 5.21
N GLN A 639 8.50 -26.50 5.95
CA GLN A 639 9.29 -26.10 7.14
C GLN A 639 9.30 -27.21 8.20
N MET A 640 8.14 -27.74 8.59
CA MET A 640 8.04 -28.85 9.56
C MET A 640 8.84 -30.09 9.12
N ARG A 641 8.84 -30.42 7.82
CA ARG A 641 9.62 -31.54 7.28
C ARG A 641 11.14 -31.28 7.26
N GLN A 642 11.60 -30.03 7.18
CA GLN A 642 13.02 -29.69 7.38
C GLN A 642 13.50 -29.95 8.81
N PHE A 643 12.61 -29.81 9.81
CA PHE A 643 12.89 -30.16 11.21
C PHE A 643 12.73 -31.66 11.54
N GLY A 644 12.60 -32.52 10.52
CA GLY A 644 12.51 -33.97 10.68
C GLY A 644 11.15 -34.49 11.15
N ILE A 645 10.09 -33.68 11.07
CA ILE A 645 8.73 -34.08 11.43
C ILE A 645 8.05 -34.71 10.21
N GLU A 646 7.79 -36.03 10.25
CA GLU A 646 7.03 -36.73 9.20
C GLU A 646 5.52 -36.45 9.30
N THR A 647 5.06 -35.42 8.58
CA THR A 647 3.62 -35.11 8.47
C THR A 647 2.91 -36.08 7.52
N ASN A 648 2.34 -37.15 8.09
CA ASN A 648 1.42 -38.05 7.38
C ASN A 648 -0.02 -37.53 7.52
N PHE A 649 -0.71 -37.29 6.40
CA PHE A 649 -2.07 -36.74 6.36
C PHE A 649 -3.07 -37.59 7.17
N ALA A 650 -3.76 -36.95 8.12
CA ALA A 650 -4.90 -37.49 8.84
C ALA A 650 -5.92 -36.38 9.13
N TRP A 651 -7.19 -36.65 8.84
CA TRP A 651 -8.29 -35.73 9.16
C TRP A 651 -8.75 -35.91 10.61
N SER A 652 -9.14 -34.83 11.26
CA SER A 652 -9.93 -34.88 12.50
C SER A 652 -10.92 -33.71 12.58
N GLN A 653 -12.04 -33.93 13.25
CA GLN A 653 -13.03 -32.91 13.59
C GLN A 653 -13.70 -33.34 14.90
N ASP A 654 -13.48 -32.59 15.98
CA ASP A 654 -14.36 -32.57 17.16
C ASP A 654 -14.09 -31.29 17.96
N THR A 655 -15.15 -30.65 18.46
CA THR A 655 -15.09 -29.48 19.34
C THR A 655 -16.12 -29.56 20.45
N SER A 656 -16.14 -30.65 21.24
CA SER A 656 -16.91 -30.69 22.49
C SER A 656 -16.20 -31.36 23.68
N GLY A 657 -15.47 -30.54 24.44
CA GLY A 657 -15.38 -30.62 25.91
C GLY A 657 -14.90 -31.91 26.59
N ILE A 658 -13.57 -32.06 26.76
CA ILE A 658 -13.02 -32.97 27.79
C ILE A 658 -13.41 -32.45 29.19
N THR A 659 -13.74 -33.36 30.12
CA THR A 659 -13.74 -33.13 31.58
C THR A 659 -13.25 -34.38 32.33
N GLY A 660 -12.49 -34.18 33.41
CA GLY A 660 -12.44 -35.15 34.52
C GLY A 660 -11.31 -36.18 34.55
N ALA A 661 -10.12 -35.75 35.00
CA ALA A 661 -9.14 -36.45 35.84
C ALA A 661 -8.67 -37.91 35.51
N ASN A 662 -7.34 -38.10 35.63
CA ASN A 662 -6.64 -39.39 35.74
C ASN A 662 -6.50 -40.26 34.45
N SER A 663 -5.86 -39.64 33.45
CA SER A 663 -4.56 -40.07 32.90
C SER A 663 -4.48 -40.51 31.42
N SER A 664 -3.48 -39.92 30.74
CA SER A 664 -2.67 -40.49 29.66
C SER A 664 -3.36 -41.25 28.53
N VAL A 665 -3.82 -40.54 27.50
CA VAL A 665 -4.03 -41.12 26.16
C VAL A 665 -2.80 -40.85 25.29
N VAL A 666 -1.98 -41.89 25.08
CA VAL A 666 -1.08 -41.96 23.93
C VAL A 666 -1.93 -42.36 22.73
N HIS A 667 -1.97 -41.56 21.67
CA HIS A 667 -2.74 -41.90 20.47
C HIS A 667 -2.23 -43.19 19.82
N GLY A 668 -3.16 -44.01 19.36
CA GLY A 668 -2.87 -45.37 18.89
C GLY A 668 -2.12 -45.40 17.55
N ILE A 669 -0.92 -45.96 17.56
CA ILE A 669 -0.19 -46.28 16.32
C ILE A 669 -0.92 -47.41 15.59
N SER A 670 -1.42 -47.13 14.39
CA SER A 670 -2.00 -48.15 13.50
C SER A 670 -0.92 -49.04 12.90
N TYR A 671 -0.62 -50.17 13.56
CA TYR A 671 0.26 -51.20 13.01
C TYR A 671 -0.47 -52.07 11.98
N SER A 672 -0.05 -51.99 10.71
CA SER A 672 -0.28 -53.09 9.76
C SER A 672 0.60 -54.29 10.10
N VAL A 673 0.10 -55.15 10.99
CA VAL A 673 0.79 -56.40 11.37
C VAL A 673 0.77 -57.36 10.16
N PRO A 674 1.93 -57.85 9.68
CA PRO A 674 1.98 -58.79 8.56
C PRO A 674 1.22 -60.09 8.84
N GLU A 675 0.65 -60.68 7.80
CA GLU A 675 -0.22 -61.84 7.90
C GLU A 675 0.55 -63.08 8.42
N GLY A 676 0.39 -63.37 9.72
CA GLY A 676 1.04 -64.50 10.39
C GLY A 676 1.25 -64.32 11.90
N SER A 677 1.36 -63.08 12.41
CA SER A 677 1.76 -62.81 13.80
C SER A 677 0.62 -62.85 14.85
N TRP A 678 -0.55 -63.42 14.53
CA TRP A 678 -1.75 -63.40 15.38
C TRP A 678 -1.65 -64.20 16.69
N GLN A 679 -0.69 -65.13 16.80
CA GLN A 679 -0.56 -66.00 17.96
C GLN A 679 -0.23 -65.20 19.24
N THR A 680 0.65 -64.20 19.14
CA THR A 680 1.07 -63.32 20.25
C THR A 680 -0.09 -62.48 20.80
N TYR A 681 -0.98 -62.00 19.94
CA TYR A 681 -2.18 -61.25 20.35
C TYR A 681 -3.18 -62.14 21.11
N THR A 682 -3.32 -63.39 20.68
CA THR A 682 -4.27 -64.35 21.27
C THR A 682 -3.83 -64.80 22.67
N GLU A 683 -2.53 -65.05 22.87
CA GLU A 683 -1.96 -65.39 24.18
C GLU A 683 -2.06 -64.22 25.17
N LEU A 684 -1.85 -62.98 24.70
CA LEU A 684 -2.05 -61.78 25.52
C LEU A 684 -3.49 -61.70 26.03
N VAL A 685 -4.49 -61.76 25.15
CA VAL A 685 -5.91 -61.73 25.54
C VAL A 685 -6.26 -62.88 26.50
N ALA A 686 -5.80 -64.10 26.24
CA ALA A 686 -6.07 -65.27 27.07
C ALA A 686 -5.56 -65.12 28.53
N SER A 687 -4.49 -64.34 28.75
CA SER A 687 -3.90 -64.10 30.08
C SER A 687 -4.70 -63.14 30.98
N THR A 688 -5.62 -62.34 30.42
CA THR A 688 -6.13 -61.11 31.08
C THR A 688 -7.39 -61.27 31.95
N GLY A 689 -8.03 -62.44 31.98
CA GLY A 689 -9.09 -62.73 32.97
C GLY A 689 -10.32 -61.80 32.97
N ILE A 690 -10.79 -61.39 31.80
CA ILE A 690 -11.90 -60.42 31.57
C ILE A 690 -13.09 -60.60 32.54
N THR A 691 -13.46 -59.54 33.27
CA THR A 691 -14.57 -59.50 34.25
C THR A 691 -15.70 -58.52 33.95
N SER A 692 -15.52 -57.54 33.06
CA SER A 692 -16.56 -56.60 32.62
C SER A 692 -16.37 -56.19 31.15
N VAL A 693 -17.42 -55.61 30.55
CA VAL A 693 -17.41 -54.97 29.22
C VAL A 693 -18.38 -53.80 29.27
N THR A 694 -17.95 -52.63 28.79
CA THR A 694 -18.79 -51.41 28.73
C THR A 694 -18.76 -50.86 27.31
N PRO A 695 -19.90 -50.81 26.58
CA PRO A 695 -19.97 -50.11 25.30
C PRO A 695 -19.92 -48.59 25.54
N LEU A 696 -19.12 -47.87 24.76
CA LEU A 696 -18.97 -46.41 24.89
C LEU A 696 -19.81 -45.63 23.85
N TRP A 697 -20.09 -46.21 22.69
CA TRP A 697 -20.86 -45.60 21.60
C TRP A 697 -21.34 -46.68 20.61
N GLN A 698 -22.28 -46.30 19.73
CA GLN A 698 -22.72 -47.08 18.56
C GLN A 698 -22.50 -46.23 17.31
N LEU A 699 -22.05 -46.86 16.21
CA LEU A 699 -22.00 -46.27 14.87
C LEU A 699 -23.16 -46.79 14.03
N ASP A 700 -23.70 -45.96 13.14
CA ASP A 700 -24.84 -46.29 12.26
C ASP A 700 -24.48 -47.11 11.01
N GLU A 701 -23.45 -47.95 11.11
CA GLU A 701 -23.00 -48.88 10.06
C GLU A 701 -23.23 -50.34 10.50
N PRO A 702 -23.75 -51.24 9.64
CA PRO A 702 -24.24 -52.56 10.06
C PRO A 702 -23.13 -53.57 10.44
N SER A 703 -21.86 -53.17 10.39
CA SER A 703 -20.74 -53.94 10.97
C SER A 703 -20.49 -53.53 12.42
N LEU A 704 -21.34 -54.03 13.33
CA LEU A 704 -21.32 -53.73 14.77
C LEU A 704 -19.90 -53.83 15.36
N ASN A 705 -19.24 -52.69 15.58
CA ASN A 705 -17.91 -52.61 16.18
C ASN A 705 -18.06 -52.48 17.69
N LEU A 706 -17.56 -53.46 18.43
CA LEU A 706 -17.50 -53.42 19.89
C LEU A 706 -16.12 -52.94 20.32
N ALA A 707 -16.09 -51.78 20.96
CA ALA A 707 -14.98 -51.37 21.80
C ALA A 707 -14.93 -52.30 23.02
N VAL A 708 -13.88 -53.11 23.13
CA VAL A 708 -13.60 -53.89 24.34
C VAL A 708 -12.47 -53.20 25.08
N THR A 709 -12.79 -52.64 26.24
CA THR A 709 -11.84 -52.13 27.21
C THR A 709 -11.37 -53.26 28.12
N ASN A 710 -10.10 -53.21 28.53
CA ASN A 710 -9.58 -54.07 29.58
C ASN A 710 -8.65 -53.27 30.50
N GLN A 711 -8.76 -53.48 31.81
CA GLN A 711 -8.07 -52.67 32.82
C GLN A 711 -6.73 -53.31 33.21
N LEU A 712 -5.63 -52.64 32.87
CA LEU A 712 -4.27 -53.07 33.19
C LEU A 712 -3.76 -52.34 34.45
N GLY A 713 -4.35 -52.73 35.58
CA GLY A 713 -4.03 -52.17 36.89
C GLY A 713 -4.68 -50.81 37.15
N ASP A 714 -4.10 -50.06 38.09
CA ASP A 714 -4.69 -48.82 38.58
C ASP A 714 -4.60 -47.70 37.52
N SER A 715 -5.77 -47.35 36.97
CA SER A 715 -6.02 -46.25 36.02
C SER A 715 -5.43 -46.38 34.60
N LYS A 716 -5.11 -47.59 34.10
CA LYS A 716 -4.78 -47.78 32.67
C LYS A 716 -5.74 -48.72 31.96
N PHE A 717 -6.30 -48.25 30.84
CA PHE A 717 -7.16 -49.02 29.95
C PHE A 717 -6.46 -49.27 28.61
N ILE A 718 -6.67 -50.46 28.03
CA ILE A 718 -6.50 -50.67 26.60
C ILE A 718 -7.89 -50.80 25.98
N THR A 719 -8.20 -49.93 25.02
CA THR A 719 -9.36 -50.07 24.12
C THR A 719 -8.89 -50.76 22.85
N SER A 720 -9.63 -51.78 22.42
CA SER A 720 -9.52 -52.29 21.04
C SER A 720 -10.91 -52.37 20.41
N THR A 721 -11.03 -51.90 19.18
CA THR A 721 -12.25 -52.04 18.36
C THR A 721 -12.19 -53.35 17.59
N VAL A 722 -13.18 -54.21 17.80
CA VAL A 722 -13.33 -55.50 17.11
C VAL A 722 -14.72 -55.58 16.49
N ARG A 723 -14.79 -56.02 15.23
CA ARG A 723 -16.08 -56.28 14.57
C ARG A 723 -16.75 -57.47 15.26
N PHE A 724 -18.04 -57.36 15.56
CA PHE A 724 -18.81 -58.43 16.20
C PHE A 724 -18.85 -59.74 15.37
N SER A 725 -18.61 -59.65 14.06
CA SER A 725 -18.35 -60.79 13.16
C SER A 725 -17.17 -61.65 13.60
N ASP A 726 -16.14 -61.04 14.20
CA ASP A 726 -14.83 -61.62 14.45
C ASP A 726 -14.73 -62.15 15.89
N ILE A 727 -15.63 -61.69 16.78
CA ILE A 727 -15.83 -62.26 18.12
C ILE A 727 -16.37 -63.71 17.99
N PRO A 728 -15.73 -64.73 18.61
CA PRO A 728 -16.22 -66.11 18.57
C PRO A 728 -17.68 -66.22 19.02
N ALA A 729 -18.51 -66.93 18.24
CA ALA A 729 -19.97 -66.99 18.43
C ALA A 729 -20.39 -67.41 19.86
N SER A 730 -19.58 -68.25 20.53
CA SER A 730 -19.77 -68.71 21.91
C SER A 730 -19.66 -67.63 23.00
N LYS A 731 -19.21 -66.41 22.66
CA LYS A 731 -19.03 -65.29 23.60
C LYS A 731 -20.09 -64.18 23.47
N ARG A 732 -20.80 -64.11 22.33
CA ARG A 732 -21.61 -62.94 21.95
C ARG A 732 -22.81 -62.64 22.86
N GLN A 733 -23.43 -63.67 23.44
CA GLN A 733 -24.67 -63.52 24.22
C GLN A 733 -24.46 -62.79 25.57
N LEU A 734 -23.27 -62.90 26.17
CA LEU A 734 -22.94 -62.27 27.46
C LEU A 734 -22.85 -60.74 27.37
N VAL A 735 -22.53 -60.20 26.19
CA VAL A 735 -22.35 -58.75 25.97
C VAL A 735 -23.69 -58.01 26.02
N MET A 736 -24.77 -58.65 25.55
CA MET A 736 -26.06 -57.98 25.32
C MET A 736 -26.93 -57.83 26.57
N SER A 737 -26.72 -58.63 27.62
CA SER A 737 -27.60 -58.67 28.79
C SER A 737 -27.47 -57.47 29.75
N ASN A 738 -26.36 -56.72 29.68
CA ASN A 738 -26.06 -55.67 30.65
C ASN A 738 -26.63 -54.29 30.27
N TYR A 739 -27.21 -54.14 29.08
CA TYR A 739 -27.52 -52.84 28.46
C TYR A 739 -28.88 -52.22 28.85
N LEU A 740 -29.82 -53.02 29.39
CA LEU A 740 -31.27 -52.70 29.35
C LEU A 740 -31.92 -52.26 30.69
N SER A 741 -31.17 -51.75 31.67
CA SER A 741 -31.60 -51.82 33.09
C SER A 741 -31.79 -50.51 33.88
N HIS A 742 -31.72 -49.30 33.28
CA HIS A 742 -31.32 -48.09 34.04
C HIS A 742 -32.18 -46.81 34.03
N PHE A 743 -33.39 -46.73 33.43
CA PHE A 743 -34.16 -45.44 33.35
C PHE A 743 -35.70 -45.56 33.47
N GLU A 744 -36.33 -44.87 34.44
CA GLU A 744 -37.73 -44.34 34.43
C GLU A 744 -38.15 -43.66 35.78
N GLN A 745 -38.87 -42.51 35.75
CA GLN A 745 -40.03 -42.07 36.62
C GLN A 745 -40.16 -40.53 36.92
N ILE A 746 -41.42 -40.11 37.20
CA ILE A 746 -41.93 -38.85 37.82
C ILE A 746 -42.35 -37.66 36.89
N THR A 747 -43.44 -36.99 37.30
CA THR A 747 -44.17 -35.80 36.77
C THR A 747 -45.00 -35.20 37.94
N SER A 748 -45.74 -34.07 37.92
CA SER A 748 -45.83 -32.73 37.25
C SER A 748 -47.21 -32.11 37.73
N PRO A 749 -47.78 -30.95 37.32
CA PRO A 749 -47.30 -29.75 36.60
C PRO A 749 -47.71 -28.37 37.22
N ASN A 750 -47.35 -27.25 36.59
CA ASN A 750 -48.12 -25.98 36.58
C ASN A 750 -47.97 -25.29 35.20
N THR A 751 -48.44 -25.97 34.15
CA THR A 751 -47.98 -25.87 32.74
C THR A 751 -47.87 -24.46 32.14
N PRO A 752 -46.64 -24.02 31.81
CA PRO A 752 -46.35 -22.76 31.09
C PRO A 752 -46.82 -22.71 29.63
N LYS A 753 -46.73 -21.51 29.04
CA LYS A 753 -47.17 -21.19 27.67
C LYS A 753 -46.02 -20.70 26.78
N VAL A 754 -46.04 -21.12 25.51
CA VAL A 754 -45.02 -20.80 24.50
C VAL A 754 -45.56 -19.88 23.41
N ASN A 755 -44.79 -18.86 23.04
CA ASN A 755 -45.03 -17.92 21.95
C ASN A 755 -43.83 -17.87 21.00
N VAL A 756 -44.02 -17.41 19.77
CA VAL A 756 -42.91 -17.01 18.90
C VAL A 756 -42.41 -15.61 19.31
N ILE A 757 -41.09 -15.38 19.33
CA ILE A 757 -40.53 -14.02 19.56
C ILE A 757 -40.58 -13.19 18.28
N THR A 758 -40.17 -13.78 17.16
CA THR A 758 -39.93 -13.09 15.89
C THR A 758 -40.96 -13.53 14.85
N THR A 759 -41.90 -12.67 14.49
CA THR A 759 -43.02 -12.99 13.58
C THR A 759 -42.67 -12.88 12.09
N GLU A 760 -41.56 -12.23 11.74
CA GLU A 760 -41.06 -12.13 10.35
C GLU A 760 -39.53 -12.26 10.36
N ALA A 761 -38.99 -13.10 9.47
CA ALA A 761 -37.54 -13.33 9.33
C ALA A 761 -37.14 -13.55 7.86
N SER A 762 -35.91 -13.19 7.51
CA SER A 762 -35.33 -13.36 6.17
C SER A 762 -33.87 -13.79 6.25
N GLN A 763 -33.44 -14.73 5.40
CA GLN A 763 -32.11 -15.31 5.44
C GLN A 763 -31.70 -15.91 4.08
N THR A 764 -30.42 -15.79 3.71
CA THR A 764 -29.77 -16.46 2.57
C THR A 764 -29.79 -17.99 2.68
N GLU A 765 -29.91 -18.72 1.58
CA GLU A 765 -29.97 -20.19 1.61
C GLU A 765 -28.64 -20.82 2.05
N ASN A 766 -27.50 -20.19 1.74
CA ASN A 766 -26.16 -20.56 2.23
C ASN A 766 -25.95 -20.41 3.74
N SER A 767 -26.90 -19.87 4.51
CA SER A 767 -26.78 -19.86 5.97
C SER A 767 -26.86 -21.27 6.58
N GLY A 768 -27.35 -22.26 5.82
CA GLY A 768 -27.55 -23.65 6.23
C GLY A 768 -28.68 -23.86 7.23
N ALA A 769 -28.96 -22.88 8.09
CA ALA A 769 -30.16 -22.83 8.89
C ALA A 769 -30.59 -21.39 9.24
N LEU A 770 -31.90 -21.20 9.41
CA LEU A 770 -32.50 -20.06 10.09
C LEU A 770 -33.02 -20.49 11.46
N SER A 771 -32.77 -19.67 12.48
CA SER A 771 -33.26 -19.87 13.85
C SER A 771 -34.46 -18.97 14.16
N ILE A 772 -35.63 -19.55 14.41
CA ILE A 772 -36.80 -18.85 14.94
C ILE A 772 -36.89 -19.12 16.45
N THR A 773 -36.65 -18.11 17.28
CA THR A 773 -36.70 -18.28 18.74
C THR A 773 -38.14 -18.30 19.25
N LEU A 774 -38.47 -19.34 20.01
CA LEU A 774 -39.69 -19.45 20.81
C LEU A 774 -39.39 -19.08 22.27
N LYS A 775 -40.36 -18.43 22.92
CA LYS A 775 -40.28 -18.03 24.33
C LYS A 775 -41.41 -18.63 25.15
N ARG A 776 -41.04 -19.32 26.22
CA ARG A 776 -41.89 -19.77 27.31
C ARG A 776 -42.09 -18.61 28.29
N ASP A 777 -43.32 -18.40 28.74
CA ASP A 777 -43.73 -17.25 29.55
C ASP A 777 -43.15 -17.27 30.97
N PHE A 778 -43.06 -18.44 31.60
CA PHE A 778 -42.33 -18.66 32.86
C PHE A 778 -41.80 -20.10 32.97
N ASP A 779 -40.76 -20.30 33.78
CA ASP A 779 -40.31 -21.64 34.17
C ASP A 779 -40.97 -22.02 35.49
N ASP A 780 -41.66 -23.16 35.49
CA ASP A 780 -42.26 -23.78 36.67
C ASP A 780 -41.38 -24.92 37.23
N GLY A 781 -40.19 -25.12 36.66
CA GLY A 781 -39.32 -26.26 37.00
C GLY A 781 -39.79 -27.57 36.37
N THR A 782 -40.57 -27.53 35.30
CA THR A 782 -40.97 -28.72 34.52
C THR A 782 -40.56 -28.64 33.06
N GLN A 783 -40.66 -29.75 32.33
CA GLN A 783 -40.51 -29.75 30.87
C GLN A 783 -41.82 -29.33 30.18
N THR A 784 -41.76 -28.34 29.28
CA THR A 784 -42.92 -27.85 28.53
C THR A 784 -42.80 -28.23 27.04
N PRO A 785 -43.51 -29.27 26.56
CA PRO A 785 -43.58 -29.60 25.14
C PRO A 785 -44.57 -28.68 24.41
N ILE A 786 -44.18 -28.21 23.22
CA ILE A 786 -45.01 -27.51 22.25
C ILE A 786 -44.82 -28.18 20.88
N ASN A 787 -45.86 -28.29 20.06
CA ASN A 787 -45.70 -28.74 18.68
C ASN A 787 -45.34 -27.57 17.76
N VAL A 788 -44.59 -27.85 16.70
CA VAL A 788 -44.28 -26.90 15.63
C VAL A 788 -44.44 -27.56 14.28
N ARG A 789 -44.98 -26.84 13.30
CA ARG A 789 -44.98 -27.24 11.88
C ARG A 789 -44.43 -26.13 10.99
N LEU A 790 -44.01 -26.51 9.80
CA LEU A 790 -43.81 -25.59 8.69
C LEU A 790 -44.98 -25.69 7.71
N GLU A 791 -45.32 -24.57 7.06
CA GLU A 791 -46.37 -24.49 6.05
C GLU A 791 -45.83 -23.69 4.85
N PRO A 792 -45.53 -24.32 3.69
CA PRO A 792 -44.91 -23.64 2.55
C PRO A 792 -45.87 -22.65 1.87
N ILE A 793 -45.32 -21.54 1.35
CA ILE A 793 -46.05 -20.55 0.54
C ILE A 793 -45.56 -20.59 -0.90
N THR A 794 -44.27 -20.33 -1.12
CA THR A 794 -43.57 -20.48 -2.41
C THR A 794 -42.32 -21.36 -2.31
N ALA A 795 -41.85 -21.65 -1.08
CA ALA A 795 -40.76 -22.56 -0.84
C ALA A 795 -41.19 -24.04 -1.00
N VAL A 796 -40.27 -24.89 -1.43
CA VAL A 796 -40.49 -26.32 -1.69
C VAL A 796 -39.67 -27.16 -0.70
N GLU A 797 -40.37 -27.99 0.07
CA GLU A 797 -39.76 -28.92 1.02
C GLU A 797 -38.84 -29.92 0.30
N GLY A 798 -37.62 -30.09 0.82
CA GLY A 798 -36.59 -30.95 0.23
C GLY A 798 -35.85 -30.35 -0.96
N VAL A 799 -36.16 -29.11 -1.35
CA VAL A 799 -35.41 -28.33 -2.35
C VAL A 799 -34.83 -27.06 -1.73
N ASP A 800 -35.65 -26.29 -1.01
CA ASP A 800 -35.26 -24.98 -0.46
C ASP A 800 -35.07 -25.02 1.07
N TYR A 801 -35.80 -25.93 1.75
CA TYR A 801 -35.70 -26.18 3.20
C TYR A 801 -36.01 -27.63 3.54
N LYS A 802 -35.53 -28.13 4.69
CA LYS A 802 -35.91 -29.47 5.21
C LYS A 802 -37.01 -29.37 6.26
N LEU A 803 -37.93 -30.34 6.27
CA LEU A 803 -38.96 -30.47 7.29
C LEU A 803 -38.30 -30.64 8.68
N ILE A 804 -38.73 -29.85 9.66
CA ILE A 804 -38.25 -29.92 11.06
C ILE A 804 -38.36 -31.36 11.56
N SER A 805 -37.22 -32.03 11.74
CA SER A 805 -37.12 -33.44 12.12
C SER A 805 -37.65 -33.76 13.53
N LYS A 806 -37.99 -32.73 14.31
CA LYS A 806 -38.70 -32.79 15.59
C LYS A 806 -39.87 -31.80 15.60
N PRO A 807 -41.08 -32.18 15.13
CA PRO A 807 -42.27 -31.33 15.18
C PRO A 807 -42.85 -31.16 16.60
N MET A 808 -42.12 -31.58 17.63
CA MET A 808 -42.38 -31.29 19.04
C MET A 808 -41.07 -30.80 19.67
N ILE A 809 -41.11 -29.59 20.22
CA ILE A 809 -40.00 -28.94 20.93
C ILE A 809 -40.33 -28.94 22.41
N THR A 810 -39.41 -29.45 23.22
CA THR A 810 -39.58 -29.50 24.68
C THR A 810 -38.61 -28.54 25.34
N PHE A 811 -39.13 -27.51 25.98
CA PHE A 811 -38.36 -26.63 26.83
C PHE A 811 -37.92 -27.42 28.07
N GLY A 812 -36.62 -27.42 28.36
CA GLY A 812 -36.06 -28.02 29.57
C GLY A 812 -36.47 -27.28 30.84
N GLU A 813 -36.29 -27.91 31.99
CA GLU A 813 -36.32 -27.23 33.30
C GLU A 813 -35.22 -26.14 33.31
N GLY A 814 -35.51 -24.96 33.85
CA GLY A 814 -34.60 -23.80 33.79
C GLY A 814 -34.55 -23.07 32.44
N HIS A 815 -35.19 -23.58 31.38
CA HIS A 815 -35.10 -23.03 30.03
C HIS A 815 -36.37 -22.26 29.64
N LEU A 816 -36.21 -20.95 29.42
CA LEU A 816 -37.28 -20.02 29.00
C LEU A 816 -37.34 -19.80 27.49
N GLU A 817 -36.31 -20.14 26.74
CA GLU A 817 -36.21 -19.91 25.30
C GLU A 817 -35.70 -21.17 24.59
N ALA A 818 -36.23 -21.42 23.39
CA ALA A 818 -35.85 -22.56 22.55
C ALA A 818 -35.85 -22.12 21.08
N ALA A 819 -34.76 -22.42 20.37
CA ALA A 819 -34.65 -22.14 18.94
C ALA A 819 -35.29 -23.25 18.11
N VAL A 820 -36.13 -22.87 17.14
CA VAL A 820 -36.50 -23.75 16.02
C VAL A 820 -35.51 -23.49 14.90
N PHE A 821 -34.65 -24.47 14.65
CA PHE A 821 -33.77 -24.45 13.48
C PHE A 821 -34.53 -25.01 12.28
N ILE A 822 -34.73 -24.15 11.27
CA ILE A 822 -35.20 -24.52 9.94
C ILE A 822 -33.93 -24.68 9.10
N GLU A 823 -33.58 -25.91 8.75
CA GLU A 823 -32.41 -26.16 7.89
C GLU A 823 -32.75 -25.67 6.47
N LEU A 824 -32.01 -24.67 6.01
CA LEU A 824 -32.11 -24.12 4.67
C LEU A 824 -31.20 -24.93 3.75
N ILE A 825 -31.68 -25.23 2.55
CA ILE A 825 -30.92 -25.97 1.56
C ILE A 825 -30.39 -24.95 0.57
N ASN A 826 -29.12 -24.55 0.69
CA ASN A 826 -28.40 -24.00 -0.46
C ASN A 826 -28.39 -25.08 -1.55
N ASN A 827 -29.11 -24.80 -2.64
CA ASN A 827 -29.40 -25.78 -3.68
C ASN A 827 -28.48 -25.63 -4.89
N GLN A 828 -27.68 -24.55 -4.97
CA GLN A 828 -26.72 -24.23 -6.04
C GLN A 828 -27.37 -23.97 -7.40
N ILE A 829 -28.61 -23.46 -7.40
CA ILE A 829 -29.41 -23.15 -8.59
C ILE A 829 -29.95 -21.72 -8.49
N ALA A 830 -29.56 -20.87 -9.44
CA ALA A 830 -30.06 -19.49 -9.54
C ALA A 830 -31.60 -19.44 -9.71
N ASP A 831 -32.28 -18.95 -8.68
CA ASP A 831 -33.72 -19.05 -8.39
C ASP A 831 -34.26 -17.73 -7.77
N PRO A 832 -35.59 -17.47 -7.69
CA PRO A 832 -36.12 -16.29 -7.01
C PRO A 832 -36.57 -16.55 -5.55
N ASP A 833 -36.30 -15.60 -4.63
CA ASP A 833 -36.66 -15.61 -3.20
C ASP A 833 -37.97 -16.37 -2.85
N ARG A 834 -37.87 -17.28 -1.89
CA ARG A 834 -38.88 -18.27 -1.51
C ARG A 834 -39.44 -18.02 -0.11
N GLN A 835 -40.67 -18.47 0.16
CA GLN A 835 -41.36 -18.19 1.43
C GLN A 835 -42.09 -19.40 2.02
N LEU A 836 -42.11 -19.46 3.36
CA LEU A 836 -42.83 -20.42 4.18
C LEU A 836 -43.24 -19.79 5.52
N LYS A 837 -44.12 -20.47 6.26
CA LYS A 837 -44.44 -20.14 7.65
C LYS A 837 -43.91 -21.19 8.61
N LEU A 838 -43.66 -20.76 9.85
CA LEU A 838 -43.60 -21.60 11.04
C LEU A 838 -44.84 -21.34 11.89
N ILE A 839 -45.45 -22.40 12.42
CA ILE A 839 -46.66 -22.31 13.25
C ILE A 839 -46.51 -23.22 14.48
N ILE A 840 -46.84 -22.71 15.66
CA ILE A 840 -46.77 -23.44 16.94
C ILE A 840 -48.17 -23.89 17.40
N GLU A 841 -48.27 -25.08 17.97
CA GLU A 841 -49.54 -25.78 18.23
C GLU A 841 -49.53 -26.60 19.52
N GLY A 842 -50.72 -26.85 20.09
CA GLY A 842 -50.93 -27.73 21.24
C GLY A 842 -51.40 -27.01 22.51
N GLU A 843 -51.63 -27.77 23.58
CA GLU A 843 -52.23 -27.26 24.82
C GLU A 843 -51.39 -26.19 25.52
N ASN A 844 -50.07 -26.16 25.27
CA ASN A 844 -49.13 -25.18 25.79
C ASN A 844 -48.92 -23.95 24.87
N ALA A 845 -49.68 -23.79 23.77
CA ALA A 845 -49.58 -22.60 22.92
C ALA A 845 -50.10 -21.32 23.64
N GLY A 846 -49.44 -20.20 23.36
CA GLY A 846 -49.81 -18.84 23.76
C GLY A 846 -50.59 -18.08 22.68
N ASP A 847 -50.42 -16.75 22.64
CA ASP A 847 -51.19 -15.84 21.79
C ASP A 847 -50.50 -15.52 20.45
N ALA A 848 -49.15 -15.52 20.41
CA ALA A 848 -48.37 -15.26 19.20
C ALA A 848 -47.83 -16.58 18.62
N THR A 849 -48.52 -17.13 17.63
CA THR A 849 -48.35 -18.53 17.20
C THR A 849 -47.77 -18.76 15.80
N GLU A 850 -47.56 -17.71 15.00
CA GLU A 850 -47.04 -17.82 13.62
C GLU A 850 -45.81 -16.94 13.39
N ALA A 851 -44.93 -17.39 12.49
CA ALA A 851 -43.88 -16.57 11.87
C ALA A 851 -43.85 -16.77 10.36
N LEU A 852 -43.58 -15.70 9.61
CA LEU A 852 -43.26 -15.72 8.19
C LEU A 852 -41.75 -15.78 7.99
N ILE A 853 -41.28 -16.65 7.10
CA ILE A 853 -39.88 -16.81 6.72
C ILE A 853 -39.73 -16.54 5.22
N THR A 854 -38.72 -15.73 4.86
CA THR A 854 -38.22 -15.58 3.49
C THR A 854 -36.82 -16.18 3.37
N ILE A 855 -36.67 -17.14 2.47
CA ILE A 855 -35.39 -17.68 2.01
C ILE A 855 -34.98 -16.83 0.81
N GLN A 856 -33.78 -16.27 0.85
CA GLN A 856 -33.22 -15.49 -0.25
C GLN A 856 -32.25 -16.37 -1.03
N ASN A 857 -32.26 -16.30 -2.35
CA ASN A 857 -31.25 -16.98 -3.17
C ASN A 857 -30.08 -16.03 -3.44
N GLU A 858 -28.86 -16.56 -3.40
CA GLU A 858 -27.63 -15.83 -3.69
C GLU A 858 -26.66 -16.52 -4.68
N ASP A 859 -27.02 -17.69 -5.23
CA ASP A 859 -26.16 -18.44 -6.15
C ASP A 859 -26.17 -17.81 -7.57
N ILE A 860 -25.17 -16.99 -7.94
CA ILE A 860 -25.07 -16.37 -9.27
C ILE A 860 -23.67 -16.50 -9.93
N PRO A 861 -23.55 -17.03 -11.17
CA PRO A 861 -22.24 -17.19 -11.82
C PRO A 861 -21.48 -15.84 -11.97
N GLY A 862 -20.38 -15.69 -11.22
CA GLY A 862 -19.56 -14.47 -11.21
C GLY A 862 -18.88 -14.17 -12.55
N ASN A 863 -18.73 -12.89 -12.88
CA ASN A 863 -18.24 -12.41 -14.18
C ASN A 863 -16.72 -12.52 -14.35
N VAL A 864 -16.24 -12.71 -15.58
CA VAL A 864 -14.82 -12.97 -15.90
C VAL A 864 -14.17 -11.93 -16.82
N LYS A 865 -12.85 -11.71 -16.65
CA LYS A 865 -12.00 -10.92 -17.56
C LYS A 865 -10.51 -11.29 -17.47
N PHE A 866 -9.70 -10.83 -18.43
CA PHE A 866 -8.25 -10.94 -18.39
C PHE A 866 -7.61 -10.03 -17.33
N ALA A 867 -6.42 -10.42 -16.84
CA ALA A 867 -5.67 -9.71 -15.81
C ALA A 867 -4.95 -8.42 -16.29
N MET A 868 -4.75 -8.26 -17.60
CA MET A 868 -4.04 -7.15 -18.24
C MET A 868 -4.70 -6.85 -19.59
N GLU A 869 -4.62 -5.62 -20.10
CA GLU A 869 -5.25 -5.23 -21.38
C GLU A 869 -4.41 -5.65 -22.61
N ASN A 870 -3.08 -5.59 -22.48
CA ASN A 870 -2.13 -5.81 -23.56
C ASN A 870 -0.92 -6.58 -23.02
N ILE A 871 -0.35 -7.47 -23.85
CA ILE A 871 0.86 -8.25 -23.53
C ILE A 871 1.89 -8.02 -24.64
N SER A 872 3.17 -7.93 -24.28
CA SER A 872 4.28 -7.91 -25.24
C SER A 872 5.36 -8.88 -24.77
N VAL A 873 5.87 -9.70 -25.69
CA VAL A 873 6.65 -10.91 -25.37
C VAL A 873 7.69 -11.18 -26.46
N ASN A 874 8.87 -11.69 -26.10
CA ASN A 874 9.87 -12.10 -27.09
C ASN A 874 9.47 -13.45 -27.70
N GLU A 875 9.75 -13.63 -28.99
CA GLU A 875 9.41 -14.85 -29.71
C GLU A 875 10.07 -16.10 -29.10
N ASN A 876 11.34 -16.00 -28.67
CA ASN A 876 12.07 -17.03 -27.93
C ASN A 876 11.58 -17.38 -26.51
N GLU A 877 10.58 -16.69 -25.93
CA GLU A 877 10.01 -17.12 -24.63
C GLU A 877 9.27 -18.46 -24.76
N ASN A 878 8.83 -18.82 -25.98
CA ASN A 878 8.06 -20.03 -26.34
C ASN A 878 6.69 -20.18 -25.65
N ILE A 879 6.45 -19.55 -24.50
CA ILE A 879 5.22 -19.65 -23.70
C ILE A 879 4.84 -18.28 -23.16
N ILE A 880 3.55 -17.92 -23.32
CA ILE A 880 2.93 -16.77 -22.68
C ILE A 880 2.03 -17.28 -21.54
N PRO A 881 2.30 -16.90 -20.27
CA PRO A 881 1.40 -17.15 -19.17
C PRO A 881 0.25 -16.13 -19.19
N ILE A 882 -0.97 -16.62 -19.41
CA ILE A 882 -2.21 -15.82 -19.40
C ILE A 882 -2.94 -16.07 -18.08
N LYS A 883 -3.52 -15.02 -17.49
CA LYS A 883 -4.35 -15.11 -16.29
C LYS A 883 -5.70 -14.39 -16.50
N ILE A 884 -6.77 -15.03 -16.03
CA ILE A 884 -8.11 -14.45 -15.89
C ILE A 884 -8.53 -14.37 -14.42
N PHE A 885 -9.41 -13.43 -14.11
CA PHE A 885 -10.03 -13.22 -12.80
C PHE A 885 -11.56 -13.33 -12.91
N GLN A 886 -12.19 -13.86 -11.86
CA GLN A 886 -13.64 -13.94 -11.69
C GLN A 886 -14.10 -13.00 -10.56
N TYR A 887 -15.27 -12.38 -10.71
CA TYR A 887 -15.86 -11.39 -9.82
C TYR A 887 -17.35 -11.71 -9.56
N GLY A 888 -17.67 -12.17 -8.35
CA GLY A 888 -18.99 -12.63 -7.90
C GLY A 888 -18.80 -13.61 -6.73
N ASP A 889 -19.84 -14.37 -6.36
CA ASP A 889 -19.68 -15.46 -5.39
C ASP A 889 -18.77 -16.60 -5.92
N GLY A 890 -18.81 -16.86 -7.23
CA GLY A 890 -18.03 -17.92 -7.86
C GLY A 890 -18.44 -19.35 -7.46
N ILE A 891 -19.57 -19.52 -6.76
CA ILE A 891 -20.06 -20.80 -6.24
C ILE A 891 -20.59 -21.66 -7.38
N THR A 892 -21.34 -21.08 -8.33
CA THR A 892 -21.82 -21.80 -9.52
C THR A 892 -20.67 -22.05 -10.52
N PRO A 893 -20.28 -23.31 -10.80
CA PRO A 893 -19.30 -23.61 -11.84
C PRO A 893 -19.86 -23.25 -13.21
N HIS A 894 -19.09 -22.55 -14.04
CA HIS A 894 -19.50 -22.21 -15.39
C HIS A 894 -18.35 -22.40 -16.38
N THR A 895 -18.73 -22.66 -17.64
CA THR A 895 -17.77 -22.87 -18.72
C THR A 895 -17.67 -21.62 -19.58
N LEU A 896 -16.44 -21.16 -19.77
CA LEU A 896 -16.05 -20.07 -20.65
C LEU A 896 -15.15 -20.62 -21.75
N LYS A 897 -15.16 -19.99 -22.92
CA LYS A 897 -14.33 -20.37 -24.06
C LYS A 897 -13.34 -19.26 -24.36
N ILE A 898 -12.08 -19.61 -24.59
CA ILE A 898 -10.99 -18.66 -24.88
C ILE A 898 -10.40 -19.01 -26.23
N LYS A 899 -10.24 -17.99 -27.07
CA LYS A 899 -9.82 -18.14 -28.46
C LYS A 899 -8.78 -17.10 -28.85
N ALA A 900 -7.75 -17.53 -29.55
CA ALA A 900 -6.84 -16.66 -30.28
C ALA A 900 -7.40 -16.29 -31.66
N ILE A 901 -7.31 -15.01 -32.00
CA ILE A 901 -7.67 -14.46 -33.31
C ILE A 901 -6.41 -13.81 -33.89
N SER A 902 -5.87 -14.42 -34.94
CA SER A 902 -4.79 -13.84 -35.75
C SER A 902 -5.20 -12.46 -36.30
N ASP A 903 -4.28 -11.50 -36.20
CA ASP A 903 -4.32 -10.22 -36.92
C ASP A 903 -3.14 -10.18 -37.89
N THR A 904 -1.96 -9.85 -37.37
CA THR A 904 -0.70 -9.78 -38.11
C THR A 904 0.17 -11.01 -37.81
N ALA A 905 0.06 -11.60 -36.62
CA ALA A 905 0.60 -12.91 -36.28
C ALA A 905 -0.32 -14.04 -36.77
N ILE A 906 0.24 -15.11 -37.33
CA ILE A 906 -0.48 -16.20 -38.00
C ILE A 906 -0.43 -17.47 -37.14
N ALA A 907 -1.60 -18.03 -36.79
CA ALA A 907 -1.68 -19.31 -36.08
C ALA A 907 -1.05 -20.43 -36.92
N GLY A 908 -0.20 -21.24 -36.29
CA GLY A 908 0.62 -22.27 -36.94
C GLY A 908 1.91 -21.77 -37.60
N VAL A 909 2.22 -20.47 -37.48
CA VAL A 909 3.50 -19.87 -37.91
C VAL A 909 4.17 -19.15 -36.74
N ASP A 910 3.48 -18.18 -36.13
CA ASP A 910 4.00 -17.34 -35.05
C ASP A 910 3.59 -17.86 -33.64
N PHE A 911 2.46 -18.59 -33.56
CA PHE A 911 1.93 -19.19 -32.31
C PHE A 911 1.11 -20.46 -32.60
N GLU A 912 1.01 -21.40 -31.64
CA GLU A 912 0.18 -22.61 -31.83
C GLU A 912 -1.33 -22.27 -31.87
N GLU A 913 -2.12 -22.98 -32.70
CA GLU A 913 -3.57 -22.74 -32.78
C GLU A 913 -4.25 -22.93 -31.41
N PHE A 914 -4.96 -21.90 -30.96
CA PHE A 914 -5.41 -21.77 -29.58
C PHE A 914 -6.92 -21.46 -29.51
N ASP A 915 -7.72 -22.51 -29.37
CA ASP A 915 -9.17 -22.43 -29.15
C ASP A 915 -9.53 -23.51 -28.12
N ILE A 916 -9.95 -23.09 -26.93
CA ILE A 916 -10.11 -23.97 -25.76
C ILE A 916 -11.37 -23.62 -24.96
N GLU A 917 -11.90 -24.63 -24.29
CA GLU A 917 -13.05 -24.53 -23.41
C GLU A 917 -12.62 -24.86 -21.98
N TYR A 918 -12.91 -23.95 -21.04
CA TYR A 918 -12.51 -24.04 -19.65
C TYR A 918 -13.72 -23.90 -18.73
N THR A 919 -13.98 -24.93 -17.92
CA THR A 919 -14.84 -24.80 -16.75
C THR A 919 -14.05 -24.17 -15.61
N LEU A 920 -14.54 -23.04 -15.09
CA LEU A 920 -14.17 -22.57 -13.76
C LEU A 920 -14.92 -23.41 -12.74
N ALA A 921 -14.18 -24.02 -11.80
CA ALA A 921 -14.78 -24.76 -10.71
C ALA A 921 -15.43 -23.82 -9.68
N ALA A 922 -16.30 -24.36 -8.83
CA ALA A 922 -16.83 -23.62 -7.68
C ALA A 922 -15.67 -23.06 -6.83
N ASN A 923 -15.72 -21.77 -6.51
CA ASN A 923 -14.70 -20.99 -5.80
C ASN A 923 -13.35 -20.82 -6.56
N GLU A 924 -13.31 -21.00 -7.89
CA GLU A 924 -12.09 -20.80 -8.69
C GLU A 924 -11.91 -19.36 -9.18
N TYR A 925 -11.70 -18.42 -8.24
CA TYR A 925 -11.64 -16.98 -8.50
C TYR A 925 -10.54 -16.51 -9.50
N THR A 926 -9.54 -17.34 -9.79
CA THR A 926 -8.49 -17.01 -10.77
C THR A 926 -8.04 -18.26 -11.53
N LYS A 927 -7.89 -18.17 -12.85
CA LYS A 927 -7.34 -19.25 -13.70
C LYS A 927 -6.11 -18.77 -14.44
N SER A 928 -5.06 -19.58 -14.44
CA SER A 928 -3.87 -19.37 -15.26
C SER A 928 -3.72 -20.47 -16.31
N PHE A 929 -3.25 -20.13 -17.50
CA PHE A 929 -2.97 -21.08 -18.57
C PHE A 929 -1.85 -20.57 -19.49
N ASN A 930 -1.25 -21.49 -20.24
CA ASN A 930 -0.10 -21.22 -21.08
C ASN A 930 -0.49 -21.30 -22.56
N LEU A 931 -0.38 -20.18 -23.28
CA LEU A 931 -0.38 -20.15 -24.74
C LEU A 931 1.06 -20.32 -25.23
N LYS A 932 1.29 -20.99 -26.36
CA LYS A 932 2.64 -21.18 -26.91
C LYS A 932 2.91 -20.30 -28.12
N LEU A 933 4.10 -19.72 -28.15
CA LEU A 933 4.70 -19.12 -29.35
C LEU A 933 5.44 -20.19 -30.15
N ILE A 934 5.69 -19.92 -31.43
CA ILE A 934 6.52 -20.73 -32.30
C ILE A 934 7.71 -19.87 -32.69
N ASN A 935 8.88 -20.08 -32.06
CA ASN A 935 10.09 -19.35 -32.44
C ASN A 935 10.60 -19.84 -33.82
N ASN A 936 10.90 -18.89 -34.71
CA ASN A 936 11.28 -19.15 -36.09
C ASN A 936 12.48 -18.29 -36.57
N ASP A 937 13.37 -18.84 -37.41
CA ASP A 937 14.58 -18.15 -37.92
C ASP A 937 14.29 -16.97 -38.90
N THR A 938 13.11 -16.35 -38.91
CA THR A 938 12.76 -15.27 -39.85
C THR A 938 12.28 -13.98 -39.18
N ILE A 939 12.73 -12.84 -39.73
CA ILE A 939 12.57 -11.51 -39.12
C ILE A 939 11.11 -11.03 -39.24
N ASP A 940 10.36 -11.23 -38.17
CA ASP A 940 8.91 -11.03 -38.06
C ASP A 940 8.52 -9.80 -37.21
N ILE A 941 8.90 -8.63 -37.73
CA ILE A 941 8.80 -7.33 -37.04
C ILE A 941 7.39 -6.95 -36.53
N GLY A 942 7.15 -7.18 -35.24
CA GLY A 942 6.02 -6.62 -34.50
C GLY A 942 4.66 -7.23 -34.85
N ARG A 943 4.61 -8.55 -34.95
CA ARG A 943 3.42 -9.36 -35.22
C ARG A 943 2.43 -9.31 -34.04
N ASN A 944 1.12 -9.26 -34.29
CA ASN A 944 0.09 -9.17 -33.24
C ASN A 944 -1.04 -10.16 -33.45
N PHE A 945 -1.62 -10.66 -32.37
CA PHE A 945 -2.90 -11.38 -32.36
C PHE A 945 -3.72 -10.97 -31.13
N LYS A 946 -4.99 -11.38 -31.07
CA LYS A 946 -5.84 -11.16 -29.90
C LYS A 946 -6.16 -12.46 -29.17
N LEU A 947 -6.36 -12.39 -27.87
CA LEU A 947 -7.16 -13.37 -27.13
C LEU A 947 -8.52 -12.77 -26.79
N ILE A 948 -9.58 -13.57 -26.90
CA ILE A 948 -10.95 -13.16 -26.58
C ILE A 948 -11.62 -14.14 -25.61
N ILE A 949 -12.55 -13.64 -24.80
CA ILE A 949 -13.46 -14.45 -23.97
C ILE A 949 -14.82 -14.56 -24.65
N GLU A 950 -15.17 -15.79 -25.03
CA GLU A 950 -16.49 -16.21 -25.49
C GLU A 950 -17.25 -16.80 -24.27
N SER A 951 -17.95 -15.94 -23.53
CA SER A 951 -18.80 -16.30 -22.37
C SER A 951 -20.01 -15.39 -22.28
N ALA A 952 -21.09 -15.87 -21.65
CA ALA A 952 -22.24 -15.05 -21.25
C ALA A 952 -21.97 -14.22 -19.98
N TYR A 953 -20.95 -14.58 -19.20
CA TYR A 953 -20.59 -14.00 -17.91
C TYR A 953 -19.30 -13.17 -18.01
N LYS A 954 -19.15 -12.36 -19.06
CA LYS A 954 -17.95 -11.52 -19.26
C LYS A 954 -18.24 -10.06 -18.96
N THR A 955 -17.28 -9.34 -18.38
CA THR A 955 -17.39 -7.88 -18.25
C THR A 955 -17.14 -7.19 -19.58
N GLU A 956 -17.57 -5.92 -19.72
CA GLU A 956 -17.27 -5.15 -20.92
C GLU A 956 -15.77 -4.78 -21.01
N ASP A 957 -15.13 -4.50 -19.86
CA ASP A 957 -13.69 -4.28 -19.74
C ASP A 957 -12.89 -5.59 -19.86
N TYR A 958 -11.76 -5.55 -20.57
CA TYR A 958 -10.76 -6.63 -20.68
C TYR A 958 -11.32 -8.03 -21.00
N GLN A 959 -12.40 -8.09 -21.78
CA GLN A 959 -12.91 -9.32 -22.42
C GLN A 959 -12.05 -9.79 -23.60
N ASP A 960 -11.37 -8.85 -24.26
CA ASP A 960 -10.47 -9.05 -25.39
C ASP A 960 -9.14 -8.36 -25.06
N ILE A 961 -8.00 -8.99 -25.38
CA ILE A 961 -6.65 -8.43 -25.16
C ILE A 961 -5.78 -8.58 -26.40
N ASN A 962 -4.83 -7.66 -26.60
CA ASN A 962 -3.86 -7.75 -27.69
C ASN A 962 -2.54 -8.36 -27.19
N ILE A 963 -1.91 -9.21 -28.00
CA ILE A 963 -0.60 -9.80 -27.74
C ILE A 963 0.34 -9.44 -28.89
N THR A 964 1.43 -8.75 -28.57
CA THR A 964 2.50 -8.36 -29.51
C THR A 964 3.70 -9.30 -29.35
N ILE A 965 4.09 -9.96 -30.43
CA ILE A 965 5.31 -10.76 -30.53
C ILE A 965 6.46 -9.85 -30.98
N ILE A 966 7.60 -9.99 -30.30
CA ILE A 966 8.85 -9.27 -30.58
C ILE A 966 9.86 -10.29 -31.12
N ASP A 967 10.12 -10.27 -32.43
CA ASP A 967 11.10 -11.14 -33.09
C ASP A 967 12.52 -10.87 -32.55
N ASP A 968 13.27 -11.94 -32.27
CA ASP A 968 14.63 -11.84 -31.71
C ASP A 968 15.75 -12.03 -32.74
N GLU A 969 15.39 -12.29 -34.00
CA GLU A 969 16.23 -12.43 -35.19
C GLU A 969 16.74 -11.08 -35.73
N ILE A 970 16.14 -9.96 -35.27
CA ILE A 970 16.58 -8.62 -35.66
C ILE A 970 18.04 -8.38 -35.22
N ARG A 971 18.90 -8.05 -36.20
CA ARG A 971 20.32 -7.79 -35.95
C ARG A 971 20.62 -6.43 -35.31
N GLY A 972 19.69 -5.47 -35.39
CA GLY A 972 19.89 -4.11 -34.92
C GLY A 972 20.85 -3.25 -35.75
N LYS A 973 21.04 -2.02 -35.27
CA LYS A 973 21.80 -0.94 -35.94
C LYS A 973 22.74 -0.25 -34.96
N ILE A 974 23.93 0.12 -35.42
CA ILE A 974 24.98 0.75 -34.57
C ILE A 974 24.88 2.28 -34.66
N LYS A 975 25.07 2.97 -33.51
CA LYS A 975 25.08 4.43 -33.40
C LYS A 975 26.01 4.92 -32.28
N PHE A 976 26.41 6.19 -32.35
CA PHE A 976 26.83 6.92 -31.15
C PHE A 976 25.60 7.29 -30.29
N ASN A 977 25.81 7.47 -28.98
CA ASN A 977 24.77 7.99 -28.07
C ASN A 977 24.61 9.53 -28.12
N SER A 978 25.52 10.24 -28.80
CA SER A 978 25.43 11.69 -29.03
C SER A 978 26.05 12.07 -30.38
N THR A 979 25.62 13.20 -30.95
CA THR A 979 26.26 13.87 -32.08
C THR A 979 27.50 14.67 -31.69
N THR A 980 27.60 15.08 -30.43
CA THR A 980 28.61 16.03 -29.94
C THR A 980 29.02 15.72 -28.50
N LEU A 981 30.29 15.95 -28.17
CA LEU A 981 30.80 16.05 -26.80
C LEU A 981 31.85 17.15 -26.74
N SER A 982 31.94 17.81 -25.58
CA SER A 982 33.03 18.74 -25.27
C SER A 982 33.76 18.24 -24.03
N VAL A 983 35.09 18.35 -24.03
CA VAL A 983 35.99 17.95 -22.94
C VAL A 983 37.08 18.99 -22.77
N ASN A 984 37.67 19.12 -21.59
CA ASN A 984 38.84 19.99 -21.39
C ASN A 984 40.11 19.37 -21.99
N GLU A 985 41.09 20.20 -22.33
CA GLU A 985 42.41 19.78 -22.83
C GLU A 985 43.16 18.96 -21.75
N ASN A 986 43.01 19.36 -20.48
CA ASN A 986 43.57 18.65 -19.32
C ASN A 986 42.94 17.28 -18.96
N ILE A 987 41.90 16.81 -19.67
CA ILE A 987 41.14 15.60 -19.26
C ILE A 987 41.96 14.30 -19.33
N GLY A 988 43.00 14.27 -20.18
CA GLY A 988 43.85 13.10 -20.44
C GLY A 988 43.14 11.99 -21.24
N SER A 989 42.06 11.41 -20.70
CA SER A 989 41.29 10.35 -21.37
C SER A 989 39.82 10.33 -20.94
N PHE A 990 38.91 10.06 -21.88
CA PHE A 990 37.47 9.90 -21.61
C PHE A 990 36.86 8.77 -22.44
N ASP A 991 35.73 8.23 -21.98
CA ASP A 991 35.07 7.08 -22.58
C ASP A 991 33.86 7.45 -23.46
N ILE A 992 33.82 6.90 -24.67
CA ILE A 992 32.70 7.04 -25.62
C ILE A 992 31.85 5.78 -25.66
N GLY A 993 30.56 5.94 -25.35
CA GLY A 993 29.54 4.91 -25.49
C GLY A 993 29.03 4.77 -26.93
N ILE A 994 29.13 3.55 -27.46
CA ILE A 994 28.59 3.13 -28.76
C ILE A 994 27.48 2.13 -28.48
N ALA A 995 26.30 2.33 -29.08
CA ALA A 995 25.13 1.50 -28.83
C ALA A 995 24.66 0.77 -30.08
N ARG A 996 24.12 -0.42 -29.87
CA ARG A 996 23.40 -1.24 -30.85
C ARG A 996 21.92 -1.23 -30.46
N ALA A 997 21.04 -0.82 -31.37
CA ALA A 997 19.63 -0.59 -31.09
C ALA A 997 18.71 -1.28 -32.10
N GLY A 998 17.55 -1.74 -31.61
CA GLY A 998 16.54 -2.44 -32.41
C GLY A 998 16.98 -3.83 -32.86
N GLY A 999 17.58 -4.62 -31.96
CA GLY A 999 17.98 -6.00 -32.22
C GLY A 999 19.42 -6.34 -31.80
N SER A 1000 19.66 -7.60 -31.44
CA SER A 1000 20.97 -8.12 -30.98
C SER A 1000 21.33 -9.53 -31.51
N ALA A 1001 20.52 -10.10 -32.41
CA ALA A 1001 20.52 -11.52 -32.83
C ALA A 1001 21.86 -12.12 -33.31
N SER A 1002 22.69 -11.30 -33.96
CA SER A 1002 23.91 -11.77 -34.64
C SER A 1002 25.17 -11.11 -34.09
N THR A 1003 26.32 -11.56 -34.56
CA THR A 1003 27.54 -10.72 -34.53
C THR A 1003 27.41 -9.59 -35.56
N ILE A 1004 27.91 -8.39 -35.26
CA ILE A 1004 28.10 -7.28 -36.22
C ILE A 1004 29.52 -6.71 -36.05
N GLU A 1005 30.25 -6.61 -37.15
CA GLU A 1005 31.55 -5.93 -37.21
C GLU A 1005 31.39 -4.47 -37.69
N PHE A 1006 32.19 -3.59 -37.11
CA PHE A 1006 32.24 -2.17 -37.47
C PHE A 1006 33.64 -1.60 -37.22
N THR A 1007 33.97 -0.50 -37.89
CA THR A 1007 35.24 0.23 -37.66
C THR A 1007 34.95 1.59 -37.05
N LEU A 1008 35.71 1.96 -36.01
CA LEU A 1008 35.76 3.30 -35.44
C LEU A 1008 37.04 4.00 -35.91
N THR A 1009 36.90 5.21 -36.44
CA THR A 1009 38.01 6.04 -36.94
C THR A 1009 37.94 7.47 -36.41
N THR A 1010 39.08 8.08 -36.10
CA THR A 1010 39.19 9.53 -35.91
C THR A 1010 39.48 10.26 -37.22
N MET A 1011 38.89 11.43 -37.41
CA MET A 1011 39.21 12.38 -38.48
C MET A 1011 39.59 13.74 -37.88
N ASP A 1012 40.73 14.28 -38.30
CA ASP A 1012 41.22 15.61 -37.90
C ASP A 1012 40.23 16.73 -38.26
N GLY A 1013 40.29 17.83 -37.52
CA GLY A 1013 39.50 19.05 -37.75
C GLY A 1013 40.34 20.30 -37.53
N THR A 1014 40.00 21.08 -36.50
CA THR A 1014 40.93 22.09 -35.93
C THR A 1014 41.86 21.48 -34.87
N ALA A 1015 41.51 20.31 -34.32
CA ALA A 1015 42.42 19.45 -33.59
C ALA A 1015 43.08 18.46 -34.55
N ILE A 1016 44.36 18.18 -34.33
CA ILE A 1016 45.22 17.35 -35.17
C ILE A 1016 45.72 16.13 -34.39
N SER A 1017 45.50 14.94 -34.95
CA SER A 1017 45.96 13.67 -34.38
C SER A 1017 47.48 13.66 -34.16
N GLY A 1018 47.91 13.19 -32.99
CA GLY A 1018 49.30 13.17 -32.55
C GLY A 1018 49.83 14.51 -32.05
N THR A 1019 49.00 15.56 -32.05
CA THR A 1019 49.29 16.86 -31.40
C THR A 1019 48.30 17.13 -30.27
N ASP A 1020 46.99 17.02 -30.55
CA ASP A 1020 45.92 17.36 -29.60
C ASP A 1020 45.15 16.13 -29.08
N PHE A 1021 45.19 15.01 -29.79
CA PHE A 1021 44.55 13.75 -29.40
C PHE A 1021 45.25 12.53 -30.03
N THR A 1022 45.01 11.32 -29.51
CA THR A 1022 45.56 10.08 -30.08
C THR A 1022 44.66 9.51 -31.18
N GLN A 1023 45.24 9.13 -32.33
CA GLN A 1023 44.48 8.54 -33.43
C GLN A 1023 43.78 7.24 -33.02
N ILE A 1024 42.51 7.09 -33.41
CA ILE A 1024 41.80 5.81 -33.34
C ILE A 1024 41.54 5.31 -34.76
N ASN A 1025 41.88 4.05 -35.00
CA ASN A 1025 41.50 3.29 -36.18
C ASN A 1025 41.39 1.82 -35.77
N GLN A 1026 40.21 1.40 -35.32
CA GLN A 1026 39.98 0.11 -34.67
C GLN A 1026 38.76 -0.60 -35.26
N SER A 1027 38.91 -1.87 -35.61
CA SER A 1027 37.79 -2.78 -35.86
C SER A 1027 37.24 -3.29 -34.54
N LEU A 1028 35.92 -3.28 -34.41
CA LEU A 1028 35.16 -3.60 -33.20
C LEU A 1028 34.00 -4.53 -33.58
N THR A 1029 33.69 -5.47 -32.70
CA THR A 1029 32.74 -6.55 -33.00
C THR A 1029 31.71 -6.66 -31.89
N PHE A 1030 30.47 -6.25 -32.18
CA PHE A 1030 29.33 -6.55 -31.31
C PHE A 1030 29.03 -8.05 -31.43
N VAL A 1031 29.08 -8.78 -30.31
CA VAL A 1031 28.66 -10.20 -30.29
C VAL A 1031 27.14 -10.33 -30.16
N VAL A 1032 26.61 -11.55 -30.29
CA VAL A 1032 25.19 -11.85 -30.04
C VAL A 1032 24.79 -11.38 -28.63
N GLY A 1033 23.64 -10.74 -28.49
CA GLY A 1033 23.15 -10.19 -27.22
C GLY A 1033 23.83 -8.91 -26.74
N GLU A 1034 24.99 -8.52 -27.27
CA GLU A 1034 25.72 -7.34 -26.83
C GLU A 1034 25.11 -6.05 -27.42
N VAL A 1035 24.65 -5.13 -26.54
CA VAL A 1035 23.95 -3.90 -26.93
C VAL A 1035 24.73 -2.59 -26.71
N LYS A 1036 25.84 -2.61 -25.95
CA LYS A 1036 26.69 -1.43 -25.69
C LYS A 1036 28.17 -1.81 -25.73
N LYS A 1037 28.99 -0.94 -26.32
CA LYS A 1037 30.46 -0.90 -26.14
C LYS A 1037 30.90 0.46 -25.63
N THR A 1038 32.08 0.47 -25.04
CA THR A 1038 32.78 1.69 -24.58
C THR A 1038 34.15 1.73 -25.23
N ILE A 1039 34.61 2.90 -25.69
CA ILE A 1039 35.95 3.11 -26.24
C ILE A 1039 36.57 4.36 -25.63
N THR A 1040 37.75 4.21 -25.03
CA THR A 1040 38.53 5.31 -24.47
C THR A 1040 39.21 6.15 -25.57
N VAL A 1041 39.13 7.47 -25.42
CA VAL A 1041 39.70 8.48 -26.31
C VAL A 1041 40.68 9.33 -25.51
N ASN A 1042 41.92 9.45 -25.98
CA ASN A 1042 42.98 10.15 -25.25
C ASN A 1042 43.22 11.55 -25.86
N ILE A 1043 43.18 12.58 -25.02
CA ILE A 1043 43.49 13.98 -25.33
C ILE A 1043 44.93 14.28 -24.89
N THR A 1044 45.60 15.18 -25.60
CA THR A 1044 46.99 15.59 -25.33
C THR A 1044 47.01 16.97 -24.70
N ASP A 1045 47.09 16.99 -23.37
CA ASP A 1045 47.26 18.21 -22.59
C ASP A 1045 48.58 18.93 -22.94
N ASN A 1046 48.55 20.26 -22.94
CA ASN A 1046 49.71 21.11 -23.26
C ASN A 1046 49.62 22.46 -22.52
N LEU A 1047 50.48 23.44 -22.89
CA LEU A 1047 50.62 24.74 -22.20
C LEU A 1047 50.67 25.90 -23.21
N ILE A 1048 49.86 25.81 -24.28
CA ILE A 1048 49.76 26.77 -25.37
C ILE A 1048 48.31 27.25 -25.52
N VAL A 1049 47.97 28.33 -24.82
CA VAL A 1049 46.68 29.04 -24.96
C VAL A 1049 46.27 29.23 -26.43
N ASN A 1050 45.16 28.61 -26.80
CA ASN A 1050 44.65 28.50 -28.16
C ASN A 1050 43.11 28.59 -28.21
N ASP A 1051 42.54 28.73 -29.41
CA ASP A 1051 41.09 28.64 -29.62
C ASP A 1051 40.62 27.17 -29.60
N ASN A 1052 39.53 26.87 -28.87
CA ASN A 1052 38.95 25.52 -28.73
C ASN A 1052 38.99 24.70 -30.03
N LYS A 1053 39.70 23.58 -29.98
CA LYS A 1053 39.95 22.70 -31.13
C LYS A 1053 38.84 21.65 -31.27
N SER A 1054 38.74 21.01 -32.43
CA SER A 1054 37.74 19.97 -32.66
C SER A 1054 38.20 18.90 -33.65
N PHE A 1055 37.79 17.66 -33.41
CA PHE A 1055 37.95 16.52 -34.32
C PHE A 1055 36.65 15.72 -34.40
N LYS A 1056 36.63 14.67 -35.23
CA LYS A 1056 35.48 13.76 -35.34
C LYS A 1056 35.86 12.31 -35.02
N LEU A 1057 34.93 11.60 -34.42
CA LEU A 1057 34.84 10.14 -34.43
C LEU A 1057 33.84 9.70 -35.51
N LYS A 1058 34.13 8.61 -36.20
CA LYS A 1058 33.31 8.09 -37.31
C LYS A 1058 33.19 6.57 -37.27
N LEU A 1059 31.96 6.09 -37.33
CA LEU A 1059 31.59 4.68 -37.45
C LEU A 1059 31.48 4.28 -38.93
N THR A 1060 31.93 3.08 -39.28
CA THR A 1060 31.77 2.47 -40.60
C THR A 1060 31.34 1.01 -40.45
N SER A 1061 30.17 0.66 -40.98
CA SER A 1061 29.58 -0.68 -41.02
C SER A 1061 28.44 -0.70 -42.04
N ASP A 1062 28.05 -1.86 -42.51
CA ASP A 1062 26.86 -2.11 -43.33
C ASP A 1062 25.55 -1.99 -42.52
N HIS A 1063 25.62 -2.14 -41.19
CA HIS A 1063 24.48 -2.02 -40.26
C HIS A 1063 24.22 -0.59 -39.74
N LEU A 1064 24.42 0.44 -40.57
CA LEU A 1064 24.26 1.87 -40.20
C LEU A 1064 23.09 2.57 -40.96
N ILE A 1065 21.93 2.77 -40.31
CA ILE A 1065 20.79 3.51 -40.91
C ILE A 1065 20.12 4.44 -39.89
N ASN A 1066 19.92 5.71 -40.28
CA ASN A 1066 19.12 6.76 -39.61
C ASN A 1066 19.51 7.10 -38.15
N ALA A 1067 20.81 7.11 -37.84
CA ALA A 1067 21.38 7.58 -36.58
C ALA A 1067 22.74 8.26 -36.84
N PRO A 1068 23.31 9.08 -35.92
CA PRO A 1068 24.58 9.74 -36.16
C PRO A 1068 25.74 8.75 -36.30
N GLN A 1069 26.29 8.68 -37.52
CA GLN A 1069 27.49 7.90 -37.88
C GLN A 1069 28.80 8.66 -37.59
N GLU A 1070 28.70 9.97 -37.37
CA GLU A 1070 29.81 10.85 -36.99
C GLU A 1070 29.45 11.56 -35.68
N MET A 1071 30.45 11.71 -34.80
CA MET A 1071 30.36 12.44 -33.54
C MET A 1071 31.49 13.46 -33.49
N MET A 1072 31.17 14.73 -33.20
CA MET A 1072 32.15 15.80 -33.04
C MET A 1072 32.65 15.84 -31.59
N ILE A 1073 33.97 15.87 -31.42
CA ILE A 1073 34.61 16.12 -30.13
C ILE A 1073 35.20 17.53 -30.16
N THR A 1074 34.82 18.36 -29.19
CA THR A 1074 35.43 19.68 -28.95
C THR A 1074 36.40 19.58 -27.78
N ILE A 1075 37.65 19.97 -27.99
CA ILE A 1075 38.64 20.17 -26.94
C ILE A 1075 38.54 21.63 -26.51
N ILE A 1076 38.17 21.85 -25.25
CA ILE A 1076 38.13 23.15 -24.60
C ILE A 1076 39.52 23.43 -24.05
N ASN A 1077 40.17 24.48 -24.56
CA ASN A 1077 41.43 24.97 -23.99
C ASN A 1077 41.13 25.54 -22.59
N ASP A 1078 41.54 24.85 -21.53
CA ASP A 1078 41.47 25.36 -20.14
C ASP A 1078 42.72 26.17 -19.72
N ASP A 1079 43.71 26.19 -20.61
CA ASP A 1079 44.99 26.87 -20.51
C ASP A 1079 44.85 28.41 -20.36
N MET A 1080 45.51 29.00 -19.36
CA MET A 1080 45.50 30.45 -19.09
C MET A 1080 46.78 31.15 -19.56
N PRO A 1081 46.71 32.39 -20.08
CA PRO A 1081 47.90 33.11 -20.54
C PRO A 1081 48.87 33.33 -19.38
N ILE A 1082 50.13 32.94 -19.59
CA ILE A 1082 51.20 33.03 -18.57
C ILE A 1082 51.45 34.51 -18.24
N VAL A 1083 50.78 35.00 -17.18
CA VAL A 1083 50.98 36.35 -16.65
C VAL A 1083 52.33 36.41 -15.94
N THR A 1084 53.38 36.70 -16.70
CA THR A 1084 54.70 37.07 -16.16
C THR A 1084 54.59 38.42 -15.46
N LYS A 1085 54.19 38.38 -14.19
CA LYS A 1085 53.99 39.57 -13.36
C LYS A 1085 55.30 40.38 -13.28
N PRO A 1086 55.27 41.72 -13.46
CA PRO A 1086 56.46 42.54 -13.27
C PRO A 1086 57.02 42.39 -11.85
N THR A 1087 58.35 42.45 -11.72
CA THR A 1087 59.01 42.53 -10.41
C THR A 1087 58.80 43.92 -9.79
N GLU A 1088 57.70 44.10 -9.06
CA GLU A 1088 57.49 45.29 -8.23
C GLU A 1088 58.31 45.22 -6.92
N PRO A 1089 58.69 46.38 -6.35
CA PRO A 1089 59.67 46.43 -5.28
C PRO A 1089 59.07 46.16 -3.90
N GLU A 1090 59.58 45.12 -3.24
CA GLU A 1090 59.73 45.16 -1.78
C GLU A 1090 60.69 46.31 -1.38
N LYS A 1091 60.55 46.94 -0.20
CA LYS A 1091 60.04 46.36 1.05
C LYS A 1091 58.86 47.08 1.71
N SER A 1092 58.14 46.26 2.48
CA SER A 1092 57.24 46.54 3.60
C SER A 1092 55.73 46.63 3.32
N SER A 1093 54.98 45.89 4.14
CA SER A 1093 53.63 46.10 4.72
C SER A 1093 52.69 47.17 4.09
N SER A 1094 51.39 46.93 3.92
CA SER A 1094 50.53 45.86 4.50
C SER A 1094 49.13 45.73 3.88
N GLY A 1095 48.62 44.49 3.81
CA GLY A 1095 47.22 44.15 4.13
C GLY A 1095 46.13 44.43 3.07
N GLY A 1096 44.98 43.77 3.25
CA GLY A 1096 43.72 44.03 2.53
C GLY A 1096 43.23 42.89 1.62
N SER A 1097 42.04 42.36 1.92
CA SER A 1097 41.24 41.47 1.05
C SER A 1097 40.57 42.25 -0.10
N PHE A 1098 40.07 41.59 -1.15
CA PHE A 1098 38.87 41.99 -1.91
C PHE A 1098 38.34 40.88 -2.84
N ALA A 1099 37.22 41.11 -3.52
CA ALA A 1099 36.45 40.15 -4.34
C ALA A 1099 35.72 40.82 -5.53
N PHE A 1100 34.95 40.02 -6.30
CA PHE A 1100 33.76 40.37 -7.11
C PHE A 1100 33.84 40.92 -8.57
N ILE A 1101 32.81 40.56 -9.37
CA ILE A 1101 32.07 41.28 -10.45
C ILE A 1101 32.20 40.89 -11.96
N LEU A 1102 31.07 41.06 -12.69
CA LEU A 1102 30.60 40.60 -14.03
C LEU A 1102 31.00 41.49 -15.24
N ALA A 1103 30.63 41.12 -16.51
CA ALA A 1103 29.86 42.00 -17.46
C ALA A 1103 29.49 41.52 -18.93
N PHE A 1104 28.18 41.55 -19.28
CA PHE A 1104 27.46 42.19 -20.45
C PHE A 1104 27.56 41.86 -22.00
N PHE A 1105 26.39 41.47 -22.62
CA PHE A 1105 25.65 42.05 -23.81
C PHE A 1105 26.28 42.08 -25.29
N PRO A 1106 25.64 42.58 -26.41
CA PRO A 1106 24.36 42.15 -27.09
C PRO A 1106 24.19 42.34 -28.67
N LEU A 1107 23.03 41.88 -29.24
CA LEU A 1107 22.10 42.53 -30.25
C LEU A 1107 22.21 42.51 -31.84
N MET A 1108 21.01 42.33 -32.48
CA MET A 1108 20.37 43.04 -33.67
C MET A 1108 20.30 42.55 -35.16
N LEU A 1109 19.07 42.16 -35.60
CA LEU A 1109 18.29 42.52 -36.86
C LEU A 1109 18.81 42.13 -38.29
N ARG A 1110 18.04 42.05 -39.42
CA ARG A 1110 16.64 42.46 -39.79
C ARG A 1110 16.03 41.79 -41.07
N ARG A 1111 14.76 41.29 -41.01
CA ARG A 1111 13.69 41.24 -42.07
C ARG A 1111 13.97 40.50 -43.42
N PHE A 1112 13.00 40.19 -44.33
CA PHE A 1112 11.63 40.70 -44.60
C PHE A 1112 10.73 39.69 -45.38
N LYS A 1113 9.40 39.70 -45.12
CA LYS A 1113 8.27 39.16 -45.93
C LYS A 1113 8.17 37.63 -46.09
N SER A 1114 6.98 37.07 -46.37
CA SER A 1114 5.65 37.70 -46.56
C SER A 1114 4.67 37.35 -45.45
#